data_AF-A0AB39KS68-F1
#
_entry.id   AF-A0AB39KS68-F1
#
_cell.length_a   1.000
_cell.length_b   1.000
_cell.length_c   1.000
_cell.angle_alpha   90.00
_cell.angle_beta   90.00
_cell.angle_gamma   90.00
#
_symmetry.space_group_name_H-M   'P 1'
#
loop_
_entity.id
_entity.type
_entity.pdbx_description
1 polymer ?
#
loop_
_entity_poly.entity_id
_entity_poly.type
_entity_poly.pdbx_seq_one_letter_code
_entity_poly.pdbx_strand_id
1 'polypeptide(L)'
;MTNANPLGPGSLASTAIEAGRDEQDDIILFSLPSGSRLEWATGWVDYGLTLNGSGAPNLSITLPAAIVGVTLAFEALHLDGPLHLSGKMVELRPGVTLDGPVTSELDVLALTFSGATDADFDIRRGGLWISAASALTMSGDISGAGTFYVSSEATLSGRNSLTGRTSVEGVLRLTGGEAIADGAAIDLVANGRLIIEDAETIGALNGGYQGVLELNGDLTFKGSGSSTFLGLVTGSGGLEVQTGHTLSLRARNDFAGGLTIAGGEVRMEAGSQGSGDIVLDAGKLTTFGAAELLNEVIIRPDGGLFDNFSVLTLGGRLSGSGRLTKAGGGELFLKEGGDFTGDILIIQGALRTGSDALSMSTKVTIRGGATFIAAGTAVGSVNVAGTLQLEGRVAVAGAADDIVSGAITGAGSLLKTGGGKLTLSHSNTFLGGLKIADGSTLLVTADGAAGAGTLTLDQSTLATEAGKNVSLSNAVAFIDAITIDALGDSNLMLSGAVSGSATIVKEGAGTLILSGANTYAGELRITDGVVAARAATALGTASIELSAMLDLQGGIAIGNDIKVEGEGVLGSAGSTNTINGQISGSGHLIIRAPNNLEIAGDSVHTGATTIEVGILVSRNGDAIGDTSALTIDTSGRLFLHRDETVGSLAGGGMVQFLTASDLTVGGDDSSTTFSGQLIEPSGRLIKIGTGVLTLTGDNAGTSAYGAPEDAGASGTVIEGGTVRIGAGGAFGMIRGNVLNNARLVFDRSDDVRFGALGVTESGVISGTGSLTKAGAGALRLEGDNTFTGPTVVQAGTLSIGGKHASSITVASGATLTGDGKISGAVSVQGGGFLAVEYGAGALEIGDLSLGDGSLSFGLGGTGTTAARRLDVTGSVSLDGGILRHFVLSGFAASPDQTILLIDNDGTDAVNGTFEGLAEGAVVEIDETDFRISYRGGDGNDITLRSAAAPAPEPEQGPETGPEPQPEFTAPQIRELFAAAAGFASNSPKAQASNITLADGTVAPNPAFEAAMRLARLIAQFEAGIIDRDGLIEGVTDISAPTSGVALQAYQFFTGRTPTMSGMGWLIDSASNANDLTDPYYARFNEVNRFINFAVNLGVQGEGRAAFEAKFGALDFAAAVRLAYDMVIGLDDARAAGIDVGAALAWIASQEGYFDAFAGSDLGGKAAMIGYIMQAGLEGRVGRYHEATRDFINSSFEGAPAYHVDLVGGQHLGG
;
A
#
# COMPACT_ATOMS: atom_id res chain seq x y z
N MET A 1 -1.71 -76.33 -89.73
CA MET A 1 -1.52 -77.18 -90.94
C MET A 1 -2.83 -77.09 -91.74
N THR A 2 -2.91 -76.92 -93.06
CA THR A 2 -2.18 -77.52 -94.19
C THR A 2 -1.89 -76.55 -95.37
N ASN A 3 -0.72 -76.75 -95.99
CA ASN A 3 -0.26 -76.50 -97.38
C ASN A 3 -0.36 -75.12 -98.07
N ALA A 4 0.79 -74.46 -98.27
CA ALA A 4 1.62 -74.57 -99.50
C ALA A 4 3.01 -73.88 -99.34
N ASN A 5 4.08 -74.56 -99.76
CA ASN A 5 5.52 -74.23 -99.70
C ASN A 5 5.95 -73.28 -100.87
N PRO A 6 7.21 -72.76 -101.02
CA PRO A 6 8.40 -72.79 -100.15
C PRO A 6 9.14 -71.43 -99.98
N LEU A 7 10.00 -71.30 -98.95
CA LEU A 7 11.41 -70.81 -99.04
C LEU A 7 12.10 -70.66 -97.67
N GLY A 8 13.18 -71.43 -97.47
CA GLY A 8 14.41 -71.02 -96.77
C GLY A 8 14.52 -71.20 -95.24
N PRO A 9 15.70 -71.57 -94.68
CA PRO A 9 15.80 -72.40 -93.48
C PRO A 9 16.17 -71.64 -92.19
N GLY A 10 15.67 -72.10 -91.04
CA GLY A 10 16.09 -71.61 -89.72
C GLY A 10 15.36 -72.28 -88.56
N SER A 11 15.65 -73.57 -88.33
CA SER A 11 15.38 -74.37 -87.13
C SER A 11 14.05 -74.15 -86.38
N LEU A 12 13.01 -74.90 -86.76
CA LEU A 12 12.07 -75.43 -85.76
C LEU A 12 12.64 -76.74 -85.26
N ALA A 13 13.24 -76.72 -84.06
CA ALA A 13 13.69 -77.92 -83.39
C ALA A 13 12.45 -78.77 -83.05
N SER A 14 12.51 -79.99 -83.56
CA SER A 14 11.62 -81.13 -83.32
C SER A 14 11.34 -81.39 -81.85
N THR A 15 10.10 -81.71 -81.50
CA THR A 15 9.62 -83.06 -81.12
C THR A 15 8.19 -82.97 -80.61
N ALA A 16 7.19 -83.08 -81.49
CA ALA A 16 5.85 -83.44 -81.08
C ALA A 16 5.46 -84.66 -81.91
N ILE A 17 5.19 -85.80 -81.26
CA ILE A 17 4.67 -86.99 -81.94
C ILE A 17 3.15 -86.81 -81.98
N GLU A 18 2.57 -86.70 -83.19
CA GLU A 18 1.12 -86.71 -83.41
C GLU A 18 0.61 -88.10 -83.00
N ALA A 19 -0.12 -88.18 -81.88
CA ALA A 19 -0.48 -89.44 -81.23
C ALA A 19 -1.79 -90.05 -81.76
N GLY A 20 -2.54 -89.32 -82.58
CA GLY A 20 -3.80 -89.76 -83.19
C GLY A 20 -4.82 -88.62 -83.27
N ARG A 21 -5.80 -88.74 -84.18
CA ARG A 21 -6.98 -87.87 -84.24
C ARG A 21 -8.16 -88.57 -83.59
N ASP A 22 -8.90 -87.85 -82.76
CA ASP A 22 -10.28 -88.25 -82.43
C ASP A 22 -11.21 -87.71 -83.52
N GLU A 23 -11.99 -88.58 -84.15
CA GLU A 23 -12.86 -88.24 -85.28
C GLU A 23 -14.17 -87.55 -84.86
N GLN A 24 -14.47 -87.42 -83.56
CA GLN A 24 -15.71 -86.76 -83.11
C GLN A 24 -15.58 -85.27 -82.79
N ASP A 25 -14.40 -84.76 -82.40
CA ASP A 25 -14.24 -83.37 -81.94
C ASP A 25 -13.15 -82.54 -82.66
N ASP A 26 -12.58 -83.05 -83.76
CA ASP A 26 -11.55 -82.36 -84.58
C ASP A 26 -10.32 -81.93 -83.74
N ILE A 27 -9.93 -82.77 -82.77
CA ILE A 27 -8.81 -82.55 -81.84
C ILE A 27 -7.54 -83.23 -82.37
N ILE A 28 -6.42 -82.50 -82.42
CA ILE A 28 -5.09 -83.06 -82.70
C ILE A 28 -4.39 -83.37 -81.37
N LEU A 29 -4.13 -84.65 -81.11
CA LEU A 29 -3.41 -85.09 -79.90
C LEU A 29 -1.89 -84.99 -80.13
N PHE A 30 -1.22 -84.17 -79.31
CA PHE A 30 0.24 -84.08 -79.28
C PHE A 30 0.78 -84.77 -78.02
N SER A 31 1.71 -85.70 -78.19
CA SER A 31 2.58 -86.16 -77.09
C SER A 31 3.87 -85.34 -77.14
N LEU A 32 4.12 -84.57 -76.09
CA LEU A 32 5.26 -83.65 -75.97
C LEU A 32 6.28 -84.21 -74.98
N PRO A 33 7.56 -84.39 -75.38
CA PRO A 33 8.64 -84.66 -74.45
C PRO A 33 8.87 -83.49 -73.48
N SER A 34 9.51 -83.78 -72.35
CA SER A 34 9.97 -82.77 -71.40
C SER A 34 10.75 -81.64 -72.09
N GLY A 35 10.35 -80.37 -71.83
CA GLY A 35 11.03 -79.18 -72.38
C GLY A 35 10.50 -78.69 -73.74
N SER A 36 9.31 -79.11 -74.16
CA SER A 36 8.71 -78.69 -75.43
C SER A 36 8.23 -77.24 -75.44
N ARG A 37 8.47 -76.52 -76.55
CA ARG A 37 8.04 -75.14 -76.81
C ARG A 37 7.02 -75.11 -77.96
N LEU A 38 5.85 -74.53 -77.73
CA LEU A 38 4.80 -74.34 -78.75
C LEU A 38 4.75 -72.87 -79.19
N GLU A 39 4.99 -72.62 -80.48
CA GLU A 39 4.89 -71.31 -81.14
C GLU A 39 3.90 -71.39 -82.31
N TRP A 40 2.96 -70.44 -82.41
CA TRP A 40 1.98 -70.38 -83.51
C TRP A 40 2.37 -69.33 -84.58
N ALA A 41 2.06 -69.61 -85.85
CA ALA A 41 2.14 -68.64 -86.93
C ALA A 41 0.74 -68.05 -87.23
N THR A 42 0.66 -66.72 -87.24
CA THR A 42 -0.47 -65.80 -87.48
C THR A 42 -1.83 -66.39 -87.94
N GLY A 43 -2.88 -66.15 -87.14
CA GLY A 43 -4.30 -66.33 -87.50
C GLY A 43 -5.19 -66.53 -86.26
N TRP A 44 -6.45 -66.08 -86.30
CA TRP A 44 -7.45 -66.41 -85.26
C TRP A 44 -7.81 -67.89 -85.37
N VAL A 45 -7.56 -68.69 -84.33
CA VAL A 45 -8.09 -70.06 -84.28
C VAL A 45 -8.42 -70.50 -82.85
N ASP A 46 -9.68 -70.90 -82.62
CA ASP A 46 -10.08 -71.76 -81.51
C ASP A 46 -9.56 -73.18 -81.81
N TYR A 47 -8.40 -73.53 -81.29
CA TYR A 47 -7.98 -74.93 -81.21
C TYR A 47 -7.89 -75.32 -79.74
N GLY A 48 -8.72 -76.28 -79.32
CA GLY A 48 -8.48 -77.00 -78.07
C GLY A 48 -7.20 -77.82 -78.22
N LEU A 49 -6.20 -77.53 -77.39
CA LEU A 49 -4.99 -78.35 -77.29
C LEU A 49 -5.20 -79.37 -76.17
N THR A 50 -5.46 -80.64 -76.53
CA THR A 50 -5.52 -81.74 -75.58
C THR A 50 -4.17 -82.45 -75.51
N LEU A 51 -3.47 -82.30 -74.39
CA LEU A 51 -2.24 -83.04 -74.06
C LEU A 51 -2.63 -84.16 -73.09
N ASN A 52 -2.49 -85.42 -73.51
CA ASN A 52 -2.71 -86.58 -72.64
C ASN A 52 -1.35 -87.13 -72.19
N GLY A 53 -1.05 -87.02 -70.90
CA GLY A 53 0.18 -87.59 -70.31
C GLY A 53 0.41 -87.16 -68.86
N SER A 54 0.79 -88.12 -68.02
CA SER A 54 1.22 -87.88 -66.64
C SER A 54 2.69 -87.42 -66.61
N GLY A 55 2.95 -86.21 -66.11
CA GLY A 55 4.29 -85.74 -65.71
C GLY A 55 5.11 -85.05 -66.80
N ALA A 56 4.69 -83.87 -67.28
CA ALA A 56 5.55 -82.98 -68.07
C ALA A 56 6.38 -82.06 -67.14
N PRO A 57 7.72 -82.12 -67.13
CA PRO A 57 8.53 -81.35 -66.18
C PRO A 57 8.62 -79.85 -66.44
N ASN A 58 8.34 -79.37 -67.67
CA ASN A 58 8.41 -77.96 -68.07
C ASN A 58 7.59 -77.73 -69.35
N LEU A 59 6.71 -76.73 -69.39
CA LEU A 59 5.91 -76.36 -70.56
C LEU A 59 5.98 -74.85 -70.81
N SER A 60 6.23 -74.43 -72.06
CA SER A 60 6.24 -73.01 -72.43
C SER A 60 5.35 -72.76 -73.66
N ILE A 61 4.40 -71.83 -73.51
CA ILE A 61 3.41 -71.44 -74.52
C ILE A 61 3.61 -69.96 -74.84
N THR A 62 3.97 -69.66 -76.09
CA THR A 62 4.17 -68.29 -76.56
C THR A 62 3.22 -68.01 -77.73
N LEU A 63 2.28 -67.10 -77.52
CA LEU A 63 1.34 -66.64 -78.54
C LEU A 63 1.84 -65.34 -79.19
N PRO A 64 1.89 -65.23 -80.53
CA PRO A 64 2.19 -63.97 -81.21
C PRO A 64 1.17 -62.89 -80.89
N ALA A 65 1.58 -61.62 -80.92
CA ALA A 65 0.73 -60.46 -80.62
C ALA A 65 -0.57 -60.35 -81.44
N ALA A 66 -0.66 -61.06 -82.59
CA ALA A 66 -1.83 -61.12 -83.45
C ALA A 66 -2.92 -62.09 -82.97
N ILE A 67 -2.58 -63.08 -82.12
CA ILE A 67 -3.54 -64.05 -81.56
C ILE A 67 -4.16 -63.43 -80.30
N VAL A 68 -5.49 -63.38 -80.27
CA VAL A 68 -6.25 -62.70 -79.21
C VAL A 68 -6.60 -63.63 -78.05
N GLY A 69 -6.67 -64.95 -78.26
CA GLY A 69 -6.85 -65.92 -77.18
C GLY A 69 -6.61 -67.37 -77.62
N VAL A 70 -6.26 -68.23 -76.65
CA VAL A 70 -6.22 -69.69 -76.78
C VAL A 70 -6.88 -70.33 -75.56
N THR A 71 -7.85 -71.22 -75.78
CA THR A 71 -8.45 -72.04 -74.73
C THR A 71 -7.74 -73.39 -74.67
N LEU A 72 -7.21 -73.72 -73.50
CA LEU A 72 -6.60 -75.01 -73.21
C LEU A 72 -7.59 -75.86 -72.41
N ALA A 73 -8.11 -76.92 -73.03
CA ALA A 73 -9.07 -77.84 -72.45
C ALA A 73 -8.51 -79.26 -72.46
N PHE A 74 -8.56 -79.94 -71.30
CA PHE A 74 -7.90 -81.22 -71.09
C PHE A 74 -8.87 -82.19 -70.41
N GLU A 75 -8.78 -83.49 -70.70
CA GLU A 75 -9.53 -84.50 -69.93
C GLU A 75 -8.83 -84.85 -68.61
N ALA A 76 -7.48 -84.89 -68.60
CA ALA A 76 -6.64 -85.03 -67.40
C ALA A 76 -5.17 -84.67 -67.72
N LEU A 77 -4.74 -83.43 -67.42
CA LEU A 77 -3.36 -82.97 -67.55
C LEU A 77 -2.81 -82.60 -66.16
N HIS A 78 -1.75 -83.26 -65.73
CA HIS A 78 -1.04 -82.99 -64.48
C HIS A 78 0.33 -82.37 -64.80
N LEU A 79 0.52 -81.11 -64.39
CA LEU A 79 1.76 -80.34 -64.61
C LEU A 79 2.51 -80.15 -63.28
N ASP A 80 3.59 -80.90 -63.13
CA ASP A 80 4.41 -80.94 -61.91
C ASP A 80 5.61 -79.98 -61.94
N GLY A 81 5.88 -79.36 -63.09
CA GLY A 81 6.99 -78.40 -63.22
C GLY A 81 6.62 -77.15 -64.04
N PRO A 82 7.54 -76.18 -64.22
CA PRO A 82 7.16 -74.82 -64.56
C PRO A 82 6.38 -74.64 -65.86
N LEU A 83 5.35 -73.80 -65.81
CA LEU A 83 4.52 -73.38 -66.93
C LEU A 83 4.78 -71.90 -67.25
N HIS A 84 5.38 -71.60 -68.40
CA HIS A 84 5.57 -70.23 -68.87
C HIS A 84 4.54 -69.87 -69.96
N LEU A 85 3.75 -68.82 -69.75
CA LEU A 85 2.72 -68.34 -70.67
C LEU A 85 3.01 -66.90 -71.11
N SER A 86 2.92 -66.61 -72.40
CA SER A 86 3.14 -65.25 -72.97
C SER A 86 2.23 -64.98 -74.15
N GLY A 87 1.70 -63.76 -74.29
CA GLY A 87 0.71 -63.44 -75.33
C GLY A 87 -0.43 -62.51 -74.87
N LYS A 88 -1.61 -62.60 -75.49
CA LYS A 88 -2.80 -61.85 -75.07
C LYS A 88 -3.63 -62.58 -74.03
N MET A 89 -4.30 -63.68 -74.40
CA MET A 89 -5.19 -64.39 -73.49
C MET A 89 -4.97 -65.92 -73.53
N VAL A 90 -4.95 -66.55 -72.36
CA VAL A 90 -5.05 -68.02 -72.24
C VAL A 90 -6.14 -68.35 -71.22
N GLU A 91 -7.03 -69.28 -71.59
CA GLU A 91 -8.06 -69.83 -70.70
C GLU A 91 -7.70 -71.28 -70.34
N LEU A 92 -7.58 -71.61 -69.06
CA LEU A 92 -7.41 -72.97 -68.56
C LEU A 92 -8.76 -73.52 -68.09
N ARG A 93 -9.25 -74.57 -68.77
CA ARG A 93 -10.54 -75.24 -68.48
C ARG A 93 -10.38 -76.46 -67.58
N PRO A 94 -11.50 -77.05 -67.07
CA PRO A 94 -11.49 -78.25 -66.24
C PRO A 94 -10.62 -79.39 -66.80
N GLY A 95 -9.97 -80.14 -65.91
CA GLY A 95 -9.08 -81.25 -66.25
C GLY A 95 -7.57 -80.96 -66.15
N VAL A 96 -7.17 -79.75 -65.76
CA VAL A 96 -5.76 -79.39 -65.47
C VAL A 96 -5.52 -79.42 -63.96
N THR A 97 -4.50 -80.15 -63.53
CA THR A 97 -3.90 -80.05 -62.19
C THR A 97 -2.57 -79.32 -62.34
N LEU A 98 -2.43 -78.20 -61.63
CA LEU A 98 -1.24 -77.36 -61.62
C LEU A 98 -0.56 -77.50 -60.26
N ASP A 99 0.56 -78.22 -60.24
CA ASP A 99 1.37 -78.42 -59.04
C ASP A 99 2.74 -77.72 -59.15
N GLY A 100 3.20 -77.43 -60.38
CA GLY A 100 4.41 -76.65 -60.66
C GLY A 100 4.17 -75.14 -60.87
N PRO A 101 5.21 -74.28 -60.74
CA PRO A 101 5.06 -72.83 -60.78
C PRO A 101 4.66 -72.30 -62.17
N VAL A 102 3.74 -71.34 -62.21
CA VAL A 102 3.21 -70.69 -63.42
C VAL A 102 3.76 -69.27 -63.52
N THR A 103 4.47 -68.93 -64.60
CA THR A 103 4.81 -67.55 -64.93
C THR A 103 3.95 -67.07 -66.10
N SER A 104 3.26 -65.95 -65.91
CA SER A 104 2.41 -65.33 -66.93
C SER A 104 2.90 -63.94 -67.31
N GLU A 105 3.15 -63.75 -68.60
CA GLU A 105 3.33 -62.45 -69.27
C GLU A 105 2.16 -62.16 -70.22
N LEU A 106 0.98 -62.74 -69.95
CA LEU A 106 -0.25 -62.54 -70.71
C LEU A 106 -0.90 -61.19 -70.40
N ASP A 107 -1.78 -60.69 -71.28
CA ASP A 107 -2.71 -59.62 -70.89
C ASP A 107 -3.84 -60.18 -69.99
N VAL A 108 -4.27 -61.44 -70.20
CA VAL A 108 -5.26 -62.16 -69.36
C VAL A 108 -4.90 -63.66 -69.27
N LEU A 109 -4.78 -64.19 -68.05
CA LEU A 109 -4.78 -65.63 -67.76
C LEU A 109 -6.09 -65.97 -67.05
N ALA A 110 -7.00 -66.69 -67.70
CA ALA A 110 -8.27 -67.09 -67.11
C ALA A 110 -8.21 -68.53 -66.59
N LEU A 111 -8.57 -68.75 -65.32
CA LEU A 111 -8.77 -70.07 -64.72
C LEU A 111 -10.28 -70.31 -64.57
N THR A 112 -10.81 -71.30 -65.29
CA THR A 112 -12.27 -71.59 -65.32
C THR A 112 -12.62 -72.97 -64.76
N PHE A 113 -11.64 -73.64 -64.14
CA PHE A 113 -11.81 -74.92 -63.45
C PHE A 113 -11.97 -74.76 -61.94
N SER A 114 -12.56 -75.77 -61.30
CA SER A 114 -12.71 -75.86 -59.85
C SER A 114 -11.77 -76.90 -59.23
N GLY A 115 -11.51 -76.80 -57.92
CA GLY A 115 -10.60 -77.70 -57.20
C GLY A 115 -9.60 -76.96 -56.32
N ALA A 116 -8.45 -77.58 -56.09
CA ALA A 116 -7.31 -76.99 -55.39
C ALA A 116 -6.07 -76.99 -56.28
N THR A 117 -5.22 -75.99 -56.13
CA THR A 117 -3.89 -75.91 -56.76
C THR A 117 -2.88 -75.36 -55.77
N ASP A 118 -1.70 -75.98 -55.74
CA ASP A 118 -0.58 -75.58 -54.90
C ASP A 118 0.51 -74.86 -55.72
N ALA A 119 0.20 -74.52 -56.98
CA ALA A 119 1.13 -73.83 -57.87
C ALA A 119 1.32 -72.36 -57.48
N ASP A 120 2.57 -71.89 -57.52
CA ASP A 120 2.90 -70.47 -57.46
C ASP A 120 2.56 -69.79 -58.79
N PHE A 121 2.02 -68.57 -58.78
CA PHE A 121 1.70 -67.77 -59.96
C PHE A 121 2.48 -66.45 -59.98
N ASP A 122 3.47 -66.31 -60.86
CA ASP A 122 4.17 -65.04 -61.14
C ASP A 122 3.49 -64.31 -62.31
N ILE A 123 2.63 -63.32 -62.00
CA ILE A 123 1.87 -62.52 -62.96
C ILE A 123 2.60 -61.21 -63.23
N ARG A 124 3.53 -61.22 -64.19
CA ARG A 124 4.38 -60.07 -64.51
C ARG A 124 3.66 -58.96 -65.27
N ARG A 125 2.63 -59.31 -66.03
CA ARG A 125 1.85 -58.41 -66.89
C ARG A 125 0.39 -58.89 -66.94
N GLY A 126 -0.54 -57.98 -67.24
CA GLY A 126 -1.96 -58.30 -67.46
C GLY A 126 -2.71 -58.63 -66.18
N GLY A 127 -3.52 -59.69 -66.20
CA GLY A 127 -4.20 -60.15 -64.99
C GLY A 127 -4.55 -61.64 -64.96
N LEU A 128 -4.75 -62.14 -63.75
CA LEU A 128 -5.21 -63.49 -63.45
C LEU A 128 -6.71 -63.44 -63.13
N TRP A 129 -7.54 -64.10 -63.93
CA TRP A 129 -9.00 -64.05 -63.87
C TRP A 129 -9.55 -65.40 -63.41
N ILE A 130 -10.27 -65.42 -62.30
CA ILE A 130 -10.95 -66.61 -61.80
C ILE A 130 -12.44 -66.52 -62.18
N SER A 131 -12.90 -67.47 -63.00
CA SER A 131 -14.30 -67.56 -63.44
C SER A 131 -14.80 -69.01 -63.47
N ALA A 132 -14.45 -69.77 -62.44
CA ALA A 132 -14.80 -71.17 -62.28
C ALA A 132 -16.28 -71.39 -61.95
N ALA A 133 -16.83 -72.55 -62.32
CA ALA A 133 -18.22 -72.90 -62.01
C ALA A 133 -18.47 -73.21 -60.51
N SER A 134 -17.42 -73.47 -59.74
CA SER A 134 -17.44 -73.70 -58.28
C SER A 134 -16.11 -73.26 -57.66
N ALA A 135 -16.00 -73.24 -56.32
CA ALA A 135 -14.87 -72.66 -55.61
C ALA A 135 -13.50 -73.22 -56.05
N LEU A 136 -12.54 -72.32 -56.27
CA LEU A 136 -11.13 -72.62 -56.51
C LEU A 136 -10.31 -72.28 -55.27
N THR A 137 -9.53 -73.23 -54.75
CA THR A 137 -8.58 -72.98 -53.65
C THR A 137 -7.17 -72.89 -54.21
N MET A 138 -6.45 -71.81 -53.89
CA MET A 138 -5.08 -71.57 -54.32
C MET A 138 -4.19 -71.44 -53.09
N SER A 139 -3.31 -72.42 -52.89
CA SER A 139 -2.42 -72.47 -51.72
C SER A 139 -0.99 -72.01 -52.02
N GLY A 140 -0.59 -71.99 -53.30
CA GLY A 140 0.68 -71.42 -53.76
C GLY A 140 0.69 -69.89 -53.80
N ASP A 141 1.89 -69.32 -53.93
CA ASP A 141 2.13 -67.87 -53.86
C ASP A 141 1.81 -67.18 -55.20
N ILE A 142 1.01 -66.11 -55.16
CA ILE A 142 0.74 -65.22 -56.28
C ILE A 142 1.62 -63.97 -56.15
N SER A 143 2.43 -63.70 -57.16
CA SER A 143 3.40 -62.59 -57.21
C SER A 143 3.29 -61.79 -58.50
N GLY A 144 3.98 -60.64 -58.56
CA GLY A 144 4.05 -59.79 -59.74
C GLY A 144 3.21 -58.51 -59.63
N ALA A 145 2.96 -57.86 -60.77
CA ALA A 145 2.33 -56.53 -60.85
C ALA A 145 0.97 -56.54 -61.58
N GLY A 146 0.49 -57.71 -62.02
CA GLY A 146 -0.79 -57.85 -62.71
C GLY A 146 -2.01 -57.69 -61.80
N THR A 147 -3.19 -57.58 -62.41
CA THR A 147 -4.49 -57.50 -61.71
C THR A 147 -5.01 -58.90 -61.37
N PHE A 148 -5.53 -59.10 -60.17
CA PHE A 148 -6.27 -60.31 -59.82
C PHE A 148 -7.77 -60.05 -59.90
N TYR A 149 -8.50 -60.79 -60.72
CA TYR A 149 -9.94 -60.63 -60.93
C TYR A 149 -10.69 -61.88 -60.50
N VAL A 150 -11.66 -61.75 -59.61
CA VAL A 150 -12.45 -62.86 -59.07
C VAL A 150 -13.93 -62.65 -59.40
N SER A 151 -14.43 -63.38 -60.40
CA SER A 151 -15.84 -63.34 -60.81
C SER A 151 -16.73 -64.44 -60.22
N SER A 152 -16.11 -65.54 -59.75
CA SER A 152 -16.75 -66.67 -59.07
C SER A 152 -16.27 -66.76 -57.62
N GLU A 153 -16.22 -67.95 -57.01
CA GLU A 153 -15.64 -68.15 -55.67
C GLU A 153 -14.16 -68.57 -55.75
N ALA A 154 -13.30 -67.91 -54.98
CA ALA A 154 -11.88 -68.24 -54.82
C ALA A 154 -11.45 -68.17 -53.35
N THR A 155 -10.59 -69.09 -52.92
CA THR A 155 -9.92 -69.07 -51.61
C THR A 155 -8.42 -68.97 -51.82
N LEU A 156 -7.78 -67.98 -51.19
CA LEU A 156 -6.33 -67.80 -51.19
C LEU A 156 -5.77 -68.14 -49.82
N SER A 157 -4.73 -68.98 -49.79
CA SER A 157 -4.02 -69.33 -48.55
C SER A 157 -2.49 -69.21 -48.64
N GLY A 158 -1.94 -68.95 -49.83
CA GLY A 158 -0.50 -68.71 -50.04
C GLY A 158 -0.05 -67.33 -49.57
N ARG A 159 1.28 -67.10 -49.53
CA ARG A 159 1.91 -65.83 -49.17
C ARG A 159 2.00 -64.94 -50.40
N ASN A 160 0.94 -64.19 -50.66
CA ASN A 160 0.80 -63.45 -51.91
C ASN A 160 1.52 -62.10 -51.85
N SER A 161 2.33 -61.81 -52.88
CA SER A 161 3.11 -60.57 -53.01
C SER A 161 2.70 -59.74 -54.23
N LEU A 162 1.52 -60.03 -54.79
CA LEU A 162 0.95 -59.30 -55.92
C LEU A 162 0.71 -57.83 -55.58
N THR A 163 1.32 -56.90 -56.32
CA THR A 163 1.20 -55.46 -56.08
C THR A 163 0.12 -54.77 -56.93
N GLY A 164 -0.51 -55.49 -57.86
CA GLY A 164 -1.60 -54.97 -58.66
C GLY A 164 -2.93 -54.91 -57.90
N ARG A 165 -4.00 -54.46 -58.58
CA ARG A 165 -5.35 -54.39 -57.98
C ARG A 165 -5.97 -55.79 -57.89
N THR A 166 -6.69 -56.03 -56.80
CA THR A 166 -7.58 -57.19 -56.66
C THR A 166 -9.02 -56.72 -56.83
N SER A 167 -9.72 -57.19 -57.85
CA SER A 167 -11.11 -56.84 -58.13
C SER A 167 -12.00 -58.05 -57.93
N VAL A 168 -13.03 -57.92 -57.10
CA VAL A 168 -13.90 -59.03 -56.68
C VAL A 168 -15.35 -58.71 -57.06
N GLU A 169 -15.90 -59.49 -57.97
CA GLU A 169 -17.32 -59.51 -58.34
C GLU A 169 -18.07 -60.70 -57.70
N GLY A 170 -17.37 -61.81 -57.47
CA GLY A 170 -17.88 -63.01 -56.81
C GLY A 170 -17.56 -63.08 -55.32
N VAL A 171 -16.97 -64.19 -54.85
CA VAL A 171 -16.56 -64.40 -53.44
C VAL A 171 -15.05 -64.62 -53.38
N LEU A 172 -14.32 -63.78 -52.63
CA LEU A 172 -12.92 -63.99 -52.31
C LEU A 172 -12.78 -64.33 -50.83
N ARG A 173 -12.25 -65.51 -50.51
CA ARG A 173 -11.90 -65.91 -49.14
C ARG A 173 -10.39 -65.83 -48.95
N LEU A 174 -9.95 -65.24 -47.84
CA LEU A 174 -8.54 -65.12 -47.45
C LEU A 174 -8.31 -65.90 -46.15
N THR A 175 -7.31 -66.76 -46.12
CA THR A 175 -6.89 -67.55 -44.95
C THR A 175 -5.36 -67.61 -44.88
N GLY A 176 -4.78 -67.92 -43.71
CA GLY A 176 -3.32 -68.02 -43.53
C GLY A 176 -2.60 -66.70 -43.19
N GLY A 177 -3.25 -65.55 -43.38
CA GLY A 177 -2.89 -64.23 -42.83
C GLY A 177 -1.86 -63.39 -43.58
N GLU A 178 -1.45 -63.84 -44.78
CA GLU A 178 -0.67 -63.08 -45.76
C GLU A 178 -1.20 -63.37 -47.18
N ALA A 179 -2.51 -63.63 -47.28
CA ALA A 179 -3.15 -64.03 -48.53
C ALA A 179 -3.30 -62.84 -49.50
N ILE A 180 -3.04 -61.62 -49.06
CA ILE A 180 -2.91 -60.44 -49.90
C ILE A 180 -1.68 -59.66 -49.43
N ALA A 181 -0.97 -59.00 -50.36
CA ALA A 181 0.15 -58.15 -49.97
C ALA A 181 -0.33 -56.95 -49.13
N ASP A 182 0.36 -56.65 -48.03
CA ASP A 182 0.06 -55.55 -47.08
C ASP A 182 -0.29 -54.19 -47.70
N GLY A 183 0.22 -53.89 -48.89
CA GLY A 183 -0.01 -52.62 -49.60
C GLY A 183 -1.03 -52.70 -50.75
N ALA A 184 -1.60 -53.87 -51.01
CA ALA A 184 -2.49 -54.08 -52.14
C ALA A 184 -3.90 -53.52 -51.88
N ALA A 185 -4.56 -53.11 -52.96
CA ALA A 185 -5.93 -52.61 -52.93
C ALA A 185 -6.91 -53.70 -53.38
N ILE A 186 -8.00 -53.86 -52.64
CA ILE A 186 -9.14 -54.69 -52.99
C ILE A 186 -10.33 -53.80 -53.37
N ASP A 187 -10.87 -54.00 -54.56
CA ASP A 187 -12.10 -53.37 -55.02
C ASP A 187 -13.23 -54.41 -55.11
N LEU A 188 -14.25 -54.26 -54.27
CA LEU A 188 -15.49 -55.03 -54.34
C LEU A 188 -16.42 -54.37 -55.37
N VAL A 189 -16.59 -55.03 -56.51
CA VAL A 189 -17.40 -54.58 -57.65
C VAL A 189 -18.74 -55.32 -57.65
N ALA A 190 -19.83 -54.65 -58.03
CA ALA A 190 -21.18 -55.22 -58.03
C ALA A 190 -21.56 -55.86 -56.67
N ASN A 191 -21.84 -57.17 -56.62
CA ASN A 191 -22.22 -57.91 -55.41
C ASN A 191 -21.02 -58.63 -54.75
N GLY A 192 -19.80 -58.16 -55.00
CA GLY A 192 -18.58 -58.80 -54.50
C GLY A 192 -18.57 -58.99 -52.98
N ARG A 193 -18.13 -60.18 -52.56
CA ARG A 193 -18.00 -60.57 -51.15
C ARG A 193 -16.56 -60.91 -50.81
N LEU A 194 -15.99 -60.22 -49.83
CA LEU A 194 -14.68 -60.54 -49.24
C LEU A 194 -14.91 -61.24 -47.89
N ILE A 195 -14.28 -62.39 -47.69
CA ILE A 195 -14.29 -63.12 -46.41
C ILE A 195 -12.86 -63.18 -45.89
N ILE A 196 -12.66 -62.71 -44.68
CA ILE A 196 -11.39 -62.78 -43.94
C ILE A 196 -11.53 -63.91 -42.92
N GLU A 197 -10.97 -65.08 -43.20
CA GLU A 197 -11.03 -66.24 -42.29
C GLU A 197 -10.02 -66.10 -41.15
N ASP A 198 -8.79 -65.70 -41.47
CA ASP A 198 -7.70 -65.43 -40.54
C ASP A 198 -7.27 -63.96 -40.63
N ALA A 199 -6.58 -63.44 -39.61
CA ALA A 199 -6.19 -62.03 -39.57
C ALA A 199 -5.33 -61.62 -40.78
N GLU A 200 -5.69 -60.54 -41.46
CA GLU A 200 -5.09 -60.13 -42.75
C GLU A 200 -4.75 -58.64 -42.75
N THR A 201 -3.73 -58.24 -43.52
CA THR A 201 -3.33 -56.83 -43.70
C THR A 201 -3.44 -56.42 -45.16
N ILE A 202 -4.08 -55.27 -45.42
CA ILE A 202 -4.26 -54.74 -46.77
C ILE A 202 -3.98 -53.23 -46.85
N GLY A 203 -3.72 -52.75 -48.06
CA GLY A 203 -3.45 -51.33 -48.31
C GLY A 203 -4.72 -50.51 -48.48
N ALA A 204 -5.74 -51.03 -49.15
CA ALA A 204 -7.03 -50.35 -49.31
C ALA A 204 -8.18 -51.33 -49.58
N LEU A 205 -9.38 -50.94 -49.17
CA LEU A 205 -10.64 -51.61 -49.52
C LEU A 205 -11.63 -50.58 -50.06
N ASN A 206 -12.11 -50.79 -51.29
CA ASN A 206 -13.18 -49.97 -51.86
C ASN A 206 -14.38 -50.85 -52.22
N GLY A 207 -15.59 -50.39 -51.95
CA GLY A 207 -16.79 -51.12 -52.33
C GLY A 207 -18.06 -50.27 -52.25
N GLY A 208 -18.99 -50.53 -53.18
CA GLY A 208 -20.31 -49.90 -53.20
C GLY A 208 -21.29 -50.52 -52.20
N TYR A 209 -22.54 -50.04 -52.18
CA TYR A 209 -23.60 -50.45 -51.25
C TYR A 209 -23.98 -51.94 -51.30
N GLN A 210 -23.64 -52.64 -52.38
CA GLN A 210 -23.96 -54.06 -52.58
C GLN A 210 -22.80 -54.99 -52.19
N GLY A 211 -21.63 -54.45 -51.85
CA GLY A 211 -20.50 -55.25 -51.40
C GLY A 211 -20.72 -55.81 -49.99
N VAL A 212 -20.12 -56.97 -49.70
CA VAL A 212 -20.16 -57.60 -48.37
C VAL A 212 -18.74 -57.88 -47.90
N LEU A 213 -18.43 -57.48 -46.67
CA LEU A 213 -17.21 -57.86 -45.95
C LEU A 213 -17.60 -58.75 -44.76
N GLU A 214 -17.11 -59.98 -44.74
CA GLU A 214 -17.33 -60.96 -43.66
C GLU A 214 -16.00 -61.18 -42.91
N LEU A 215 -15.93 -60.71 -41.66
CA LEU A 215 -14.75 -60.76 -40.80
C LEU A 215 -14.87 -61.94 -39.82
N ASN A 216 -14.23 -63.06 -40.11
CA ASN A 216 -14.03 -64.11 -39.11
C ASN A 216 -12.70 -63.90 -38.35
N GLY A 217 -11.68 -63.38 -39.04
CA GLY A 217 -10.44 -62.81 -38.49
C GLY A 217 -10.38 -61.27 -38.60
N ASP A 218 -9.37 -60.68 -37.97
CA ASP A 218 -9.17 -59.22 -37.94
C ASP A 218 -8.62 -58.69 -39.27
N LEU A 219 -9.10 -57.52 -39.72
CA LEU A 219 -8.58 -56.87 -40.93
C LEU A 219 -7.86 -55.57 -40.58
N THR A 220 -6.58 -55.49 -40.94
CA THR A 220 -5.73 -54.31 -40.72
C THR A 220 -5.53 -53.51 -42.01
N PHE A 221 -5.75 -52.20 -41.94
CA PHE A 221 -5.42 -51.26 -43.00
C PHE A 221 -4.07 -50.60 -42.72
N LYS A 222 -3.10 -50.76 -43.63
CA LYS A 222 -1.72 -50.27 -43.48
C LYS A 222 -1.29 -49.41 -44.66
N GLY A 223 -0.50 -48.37 -44.36
CA GLY A 223 0.07 -47.44 -45.34
C GLY A 223 -0.70 -46.11 -45.44
N SER A 224 -0.23 -45.23 -46.32
CA SER A 224 -0.86 -43.92 -46.55
C SER A 224 -1.90 -44.02 -47.67
N GLY A 225 -3.18 -43.94 -47.34
CA GLY A 225 -4.25 -44.12 -48.32
C GLY A 225 -5.64 -43.87 -47.75
N SER A 226 -6.66 -44.16 -48.57
CA SER A 226 -8.05 -44.10 -48.14
C SER A 226 -8.83 -45.30 -48.62
N SER A 227 -9.59 -45.92 -47.71
CA SER A 227 -10.59 -46.95 -48.00
C SER A 227 -11.97 -46.33 -47.93
N THR A 228 -12.81 -46.56 -48.94
CA THR A 228 -14.24 -46.19 -48.89
C THR A 228 -15.10 -47.43 -49.10
N PHE A 229 -15.70 -47.93 -48.03
CA PHE A 229 -16.60 -49.07 -48.09
C PHE A 229 -18.01 -48.68 -47.68
N LEU A 230 -18.94 -48.82 -48.62
CA LEU A 230 -20.35 -48.47 -48.46
C LEU A 230 -21.25 -49.69 -48.25
N GLY A 231 -20.68 -50.90 -48.19
CA GLY A 231 -21.43 -52.16 -48.10
C GLY A 231 -21.64 -52.64 -46.65
N LEU A 232 -22.18 -53.85 -46.51
CA LEU A 232 -22.42 -54.50 -45.21
C LEU A 232 -21.12 -55.12 -44.68
N VAL A 233 -20.78 -54.84 -43.42
CA VAL A 233 -19.71 -55.54 -42.68
C VAL A 233 -20.34 -56.42 -41.61
N THR A 234 -19.98 -57.72 -41.56
CA THR A 234 -20.46 -58.69 -40.57
C THR A 234 -19.32 -59.54 -40.01
N GLY A 235 -19.58 -60.29 -38.94
CA GLY A 235 -18.67 -61.33 -38.44
C GLY A 235 -18.14 -61.05 -37.04
N SER A 236 -17.27 -61.93 -36.54
CA SER A 236 -16.67 -61.85 -35.20
C SER A 236 -15.34 -61.10 -35.14
N GLY A 237 -14.64 -60.94 -36.26
CA GLY A 237 -13.37 -60.24 -36.35
C GLY A 237 -13.50 -58.72 -36.26
N GLY A 238 -12.37 -58.07 -35.97
CA GLY A 238 -12.25 -56.63 -35.80
C GLY A 238 -11.64 -55.91 -37.01
N LEU A 239 -11.63 -54.58 -36.94
CA LEU A 239 -10.98 -53.70 -37.91
C LEU A 239 -9.87 -52.90 -37.22
N GLU A 240 -8.68 -52.85 -37.80
CA GLU A 240 -7.59 -51.97 -37.35
C GLU A 240 -7.22 -50.96 -38.46
N VAL A 241 -7.11 -49.68 -38.13
CA VAL A 241 -6.69 -48.62 -39.06
C VAL A 241 -5.40 -47.98 -38.58
N GLN A 242 -4.30 -48.24 -39.28
CA GLN A 242 -2.98 -47.75 -38.89
C GLN A 242 -2.69 -46.32 -39.36
N THR A 243 -1.55 -45.81 -38.90
CA THR A 243 -1.11 -44.44 -39.11
C THR A 243 -1.08 -44.05 -40.58
N GLY A 244 -1.71 -42.92 -40.91
CA GLY A 244 -1.75 -42.36 -42.26
C GLY A 244 -2.87 -42.90 -43.15
N HIS A 245 -3.65 -43.88 -42.70
CA HIS A 245 -4.79 -44.40 -43.45
C HIS A 245 -6.12 -43.75 -43.03
N THR A 246 -7.04 -43.56 -43.98
CA THR A 246 -8.41 -43.10 -43.71
C THR A 246 -9.44 -44.16 -44.14
N LEU A 247 -10.24 -44.67 -43.21
CA LEU A 247 -11.34 -45.58 -43.51
C LEU A 247 -12.69 -44.85 -43.41
N SER A 248 -13.49 -44.85 -44.48
CA SER A 248 -14.86 -44.33 -44.47
C SER A 248 -15.88 -45.46 -44.46
N LEU A 249 -16.69 -45.54 -43.40
CA LEU A 249 -17.79 -46.50 -43.23
C LEU A 249 -19.14 -45.75 -43.30
N ARG A 250 -20.01 -46.14 -44.26
CA ARG A 250 -21.27 -45.41 -44.54
C ARG A 250 -22.53 -46.27 -44.64
N ALA A 251 -22.46 -47.54 -44.25
CA ALA A 251 -23.61 -48.44 -44.25
C ALA A 251 -23.73 -49.18 -42.91
N ARG A 252 -24.64 -50.15 -42.86
CA ARG A 252 -24.85 -50.99 -41.69
C ARG A 252 -23.61 -51.85 -41.42
N ASN A 253 -23.11 -51.80 -40.19
CA ASN A 253 -21.98 -52.58 -39.73
C ASN A 253 -22.43 -53.41 -38.51
N ASP A 254 -22.48 -54.73 -38.65
CA ASP A 254 -22.98 -55.69 -37.64
C ASP A 254 -21.85 -56.58 -37.08
N PHE A 255 -20.56 -56.23 -37.29
CA PHE A 255 -19.43 -57.01 -36.78
C PHE A 255 -19.20 -56.79 -35.28
N ALA A 256 -18.62 -57.79 -34.61
CA ALA A 256 -18.48 -57.83 -33.15
C ALA A 256 -17.05 -57.68 -32.61
N GLY A 257 -16.00 -57.80 -33.45
CA GLY A 257 -14.60 -57.81 -32.99
C GLY A 257 -14.00 -56.45 -32.61
N GLY A 258 -14.75 -55.36 -32.80
CA GLY A 258 -14.33 -54.01 -32.43
C GLY A 258 -13.52 -53.27 -33.49
N LEU A 259 -13.24 -51.99 -33.22
CA LEU A 259 -12.58 -51.05 -34.13
C LEU A 259 -11.38 -50.41 -33.41
N THR A 260 -10.17 -50.70 -33.86
CA THR A 260 -8.94 -50.07 -33.37
C THR A 260 -8.45 -49.01 -34.36
N ILE A 261 -8.23 -47.79 -33.90
CA ILE A 261 -7.69 -46.68 -34.69
C ILE A 261 -6.28 -46.36 -34.17
N ALA A 262 -5.27 -46.99 -34.79
CA ALA A 262 -3.86 -46.92 -34.41
C ALA A 262 -3.10 -45.85 -35.21
N GLY A 263 -3.41 -44.58 -34.95
CA GLY A 263 -2.87 -43.41 -35.65
C GLY A 263 -3.55 -43.07 -36.98
N GLY A 264 -4.51 -43.88 -37.43
CA GLY A 264 -5.33 -43.64 -38.62
C GLY A 264 -6.52 -42.70 -38.38
N GLU A 265 -7.35 -42.52 -39.40
CA GLU A 265 -8.64 -41.82 -39.33
C GLU A 265 -9.79 -42.77 -39.70
N VAL A 266 -10.85 -42.81 -38.90
CA VAL A 266 -12.13 -43.41 -39.29
C VAL A 266 -13.19 -42.32 -39.44
N ARG A 267 -13.88 -42.32 -40.59
CA ARG A 267 -15.00 -41.44 -40.91
C ARG A 267 -16.29 -42.25 -40.89
N MET A 268 -17.22 -41.86 -40.03
CA MET A 268 -18.45 -42.63 -39.78
C MET A 268 -19.70 -41.82 -40.09
N GLU A 269 -20.70 -42.51 -40.65
CA GLU A 269 -22.09 -42.07 -40.66
C GLU A 269 -22.87 -42.78 -39.53
N ALA A 270 -24.06 -42.28 -39.18
CA ALA A 270 -24.84 -42.82 -38.07
C ALA A 270 -25.17 -44.32 -38.27
N GLY A 271 -24.85 -45.16 -37.28
CA GLY A 271 -25.15 -46.61 -37.31
C GLY A 271 -24.10 -47.50 -37.99
N SER A 272 -22.88 -46.99 -38.21
CA SER A 272 -21.79 -47.69 -38.92
C SER A 272 -20.69 -48.31 -38.02
N GLN A 273 -20.95 -48.50 -36.73
CA GLN A 273 -19.90 -48.77 -35.73
C GLN A 273 -19.64 -50.21 -35.29
N GLY A 274 -20.46 -51.18 -35.69
CA GLY A 274 -20.39 -52.52 -35.11
C GLY A 274 -20.74 -52.53 -33.62
N SER A 275 -20.65 -53.69 -32.97
CA SER A 275 -21.02 -53.88 -31.55
C SER A 275 -19.84 -54.02 -30.59
N GLY A 276 -18.63 -54.26 -31.09
CA GLY A 276 -17.41 -54.38 -30.27
C GLY A 276 -16.80 -53.03 -29.85
N ASP A 277 -15.76 -53.06 -29.02
CA ASP A 277 -15.15 -51.84 -28.48
C ASP A 277 -14.53 -50.95 -29.56
N ILE A 278 -14.51 -49.64 -29.32
CA ILE A 278 -13.80 -48.66 -30.15
C ILE A 278 -12.56 -48.21 -29.40
N VAL A 279 -11.38 -48.52 -29.93
CA VAL A 279 -10.10 -48.22 -29.31
C VAL A 279 -9.38 -47.13 -30.10
N LEU A 280 -9.02 -46.02 -29.45
CA LEU A 280 -8.20 -44.97 -30.04
C LEU A 280 -6.78 -45.03 -29.47
N ASP A 281 -5.79 -45.10 -30.37
CA ASP A 281 -4.37 -45.18 -30.06
C ASP A 281 -3.60 -44.27 -31.02
N ALA A 282 -3.46 -43.00 -30.66
CA ALA A 282 -3.14 -41.88 -31.55
C ALA A 282 -4.15 -41.65 -32.70
N GLY A 283 -5.30 -42.34 -32.68
CA GLY A 283 -6.28 -42.35 -33.76
C GLY A 283 -7.22 -41.14 -33.80
N LYS A 284 -7.82 -40.91 -34.97
CA LYS A 284 -8.87 -39.90 -35.22
C LYS A 284 -10.21 -40.55 -35.58
N LEU A 285 -11.28 -40.15 -34.90
CA LEU A 285 -12.66 -40.49 -35.26
C LEU A 285 -13.41 -39.23 -35.72
N THR A 286 -13.91 -39.24 -36.95
CA THR A 286 -14.63 -38.12 -37.57
C THR A 286 -16.10 -38.50 -37.82
N THR A 287 -17.05 -37.65 -37.42
CA THR A 287 -18.49 -37.87 -37.67
C THR A 287 -19.17 -36.63 -38.27
N PHE A 288 -19.98 -36.83 -39.32
CA PHE A 288 -20.60 -35.73 -40.08
C PHE A 288 -22.07 -35.46 -39.70
N GLY A 289 -22.75 -36.43 -39.09
CA GLY A 289 -24.14 -36.35 -38.63
C GLY A 289 -24.26 -36.67 -37.15
N ALA A 290 -25.48 -36.54 -36.60
CA ALA A 290 -25.73 -36.94 -35.23
C ALA A 290 -25.61 -38.47 -35.10
N ALA A 291 -24.91 -38.96 -34.08
CA ALA A 291 -24.68 -40.39 -33.86
C ALA A 291 -24.60 -40.72 -32.36
N GLU A 292 -25.00 -41.95 -31.99
CA GLU A 292 -24.81 -42.51 -30.65
C GLU A 292 -24.00 -43.80 -30.77
N LEU A 293 -22.88 -43.85 -30.04
CA LEU A 293 -22.00 -45.02 -29.93
C LEU A 293 -22.35 -45.75 -28.64
N LEU A 294 -22.87 -46.97 -28.75
CA LEU A 294 -23.20 -47.81 -27.59
C LEU A 294 -22.00 -48.67 -27.14
N ASN A 295 -20.92 -48.63 -27.91
CA ASN A 295 -19.67 -49.35 -27.69
C ASN A 295 -18.94 -48.81 -26.45
N GLU A 296 -18.15 -49.65 -25.80
CA GLU A 296 -17.09 -49.12 -24.94
C GLU A 296 -16.08 -48.38 -25.80
N VAL A 297 -15.67 -47.20 -25.35
CA VAL A 297 -14.64 -46.39 -26.00
C VAL A 297 -13.41 -46.36 -25.11
N ILE A 298 -12.28 -46.85 -25.62
CA ILE A 298 -11.02 -46.99 -24.88
C ILE A 298 -9.98 -46.05 -25.48
N ILE A 299 -9.44 -45.12 -24.68
CA ILE A 299 -8.35 -44.24 -25.11
C ILE A 299 -7.03 -44.76 -24.54
N ARG A 300 -6.21 -45.35 -25.41
CA ARG A 300 -4.86 -45.84 -25.07
C ARG A 300 -3.89 -44.68 -24.82
N PRO A 301 -2.73 -44.91 -24.17
CA PRO A 301 -1.84 -43.84 -23.70
C PRO A 301 -1.44 -42.80 -24.75
N ASP A 302 -1.34 -43.16 -26.03
CA ASP A 302 -1.00 -42.22 -27.11
C ASP A 302 -2.15 -41.26 -27.51
N GLY A 303 -3.34 -41.47 -26.93
CA GLY A 303 -4.49 -40.56 -27.01
C GLY A 303 -5.45 -40.84 -28.16
N GLY A 304 -6.48 -40.02 -28.27
CA GLY A 304 -7.50 -40.12 -29.32
C GLY A 304 -8.14 -38.77 -29.63
N LEU A 305 -8.47 -38.55 -30.91
CA LEU A 305 -9.09 -37.31 -31.40
C LEU A 305 -10.51 -37.58 -31.91
N PHE A 306 -11.49 -36.85 -31.39
CA PHE A 306 -12.86 -36.83 -31.86
C PHE A 306 -13.11 -35.54 -32.65
N ASP A 307 -13.44 -35.65 -33.94
CA ASP A 307 -13.71 -34.54 -34.86
C ASP A 307 -15.14 -34.62 -35.39
N ASN A 308 -16.11 -34.25 -34.55
CA ASN A 308 -17.52 -34.33 -34.88
C ASN A 308 -18.10 -32.96 -35.27
N PHE A 309 -18.90 -32.93 -36.34
CA PHE A 309 -19.54 -31.72 -36.86
C PHE A 309 -20.99 -31.53 -36.35
N SER A 310 -21.58 -32.57 -35.76
CA SER A 310 -22.89 -32.57 -35.09
C SER A 310 -22.78 -33.25 -33.72
N VAL A 311 -23.89 -33.59 -33.07
CA VAL A 311 -23.88 -34.27 -31.76
C VAL A 311 -23.39 -35.71 -31.89
N LEU A 312 -22.28 -36.06 -31.23
CA LEU A 312 -21.81 -37.43 -31.05
C LEU A 312 -21.99 -37.82 -29.58
N THR A 313 -22.91 -38.74 -29.30
CA THR A 313 -23.13 -39.27 -27.95
C THR A 313 -22.32 -40.54 -27.76
N LEU A 314 -21.47 -40.59 -26.73
CA LEU A 314 -20.91 -41.83 -26.22
C LEU A 314 -21.89 -42.38 -25.18
N GLY A 315 -22.73 -43.31 -25.62
CA GLY A 315 -23.73 -43.98 -24.80
C GLY A 315 -23.18 -45.19 -24.04
N GLY A 316 -22.06 -45.76 -24.48
CA GLY A 316 -21.30 -46.77 -23.73
C GLY A 316 -20.26 -46.16 -22.79
N ARG A 317 -19.54 -47.03 -22.06
CA ARG A 317 -18.50 -46.63 -21.08
C ARG A 317 -17.30 -45.98 -21.78
N LEU A 318 -16.71 -44.94 -21.19
CA LEU A 318 -15.42 -44.37 -21.60
C LEU A 318 -14.32 -44.83 -20.64
N SER A 319 -13.22 -45.38 -21.14
CA SER A 319 -12.11 -45.88 -20.31
C SER A 319 -10.74 -45.54 -20.90
N GLY A 320 -9.68 -45.80 -20.12
CA GLY A 320 -8.30 -45.58 -20.52
C GLY A 320 -7.64 -44.33 -19.90
N SER A 321 -6.36 -44.15 -20.22
CA SER A 321 -5.49 -43.12 -19.62
C SER A 321 -4.92 -42.12 -20.63
N GLY A 322 -5.13 -42.34 -21.93
CA GLY A 322 -4.66 -41.40 -22.94
C GLY A 322 -5.47 -40.12 -23.00
N ARG A 323 -4.90 -39.09 -23.62
CA ARG A 323 -5.60 -37.82 -23.80
C ARG A 323 -6.75 -37.95 -24.80
N LEU A 324 -7.94 -37.51 -24.40
CA LEU A 324 -9.06 -37.26 -25.29
C LEU A 324 -8.96 -35.83 -25.85
N THR A 325 -8.89 -35.69 -27.18
CA THR A 325 -8.94 -34.39 -27.86
C THR A 325 -10.27 -34.21 -28.57
N LYS A 326 -11.04 -33.21 -28.17
CA LYS A 326 -12.31 -32.84 -28.82
C LYS A 326 -12.10 -31.68 -29.80
N ALA A 327 -12.26 -32.00 -31.08
CA ALA A 327 -12.21 -31.10 -32.23
C ALA A 327 -13.58 -31.04 -32.94
N GLY A 328 -13.67 -30.27 -34.03
CA GLY A 328 -14.90 -30.13 -34.80
C GLY A 328 -15.93 -29.23 -34.12
N GLY A 329 -16.86 -28.69 -34.90
CA GLY A 329 -17.86 -27.71 -34.43
C GLY A 329 -19.00 -28.28 -33.59
N GLY A 330 -19.18 -29.61 -33.55
CA GLY A 330 -20.30 -30.28 -32.88
C GLY A 330 -20.11 -30.50 -31.37
N GLU A 331 -21.12 -31.13 -30.75
CA GLU A 331 -21.08 -31.55 -29.34
C GLU A 331 -20.64 -33.00 -29.21
N LEU A 332 -19.65 -33.32 -28.37
CA LEU A 332 -19.38 -34.68 -27.92
C LEU A 332 -20.02 -34.85 -26.54
N PHE A 333 -20.98 -35.77 -26.40
CA PHE A 333 -21.69 -36.01 -25.15
C PHE A 333 -21.24 -37.32 -24.51
N LEU A 334 -20.54 -37.23 -23.38
CA LEU A 334 -20.16 -38.37 -22.53
C LEU A 334 -21.33 -38.68 -21.60
N LYS A 335 -22.20 -39.61 -22.00
CA LYS A 335 -23.48 -39.83 -21.33
C LYS A 335 -23.33 -40.61 -20.02
N GLU A 336 -22.58 -41.70 -20.08
CA GLU A 336 -22.31 -42.59 -18.95
C GLU A 336 -20.93 -42.31 -18.36
N GLY A 337 -20.79 -42.60 -17.07
CA GLY A 337 -19.49 -42.61 -16.40
C GLY A 337 -18.63 -43.79 -16.79
N GLY A 338 -17.32 -43.61 -16.62
CA GLY A 338 -16.35 -44.67 -16.84
C GLY A 338 -15.04 -44.41 -16.11
N ASP A 339 -14.15 -45.39 -16.16
CA ASP A 339 -12.85 -45.39 -15.48
C ASP A 339 -11.80 -44.56 -16.24
N PHE A 340 -12.24 -43.52 -16.95
CA PHE A 340 -11.35 -42.65 -17.71
C PHE A 340 -10.52 -41.78 -16.75
N THR A 341 -9.21 -41.85 -16.94
CA THR A 341 -8.21 -41.17 -16.10
C THR A 341 -7.31 -40.21 -16.88
N GLY A 342 -7.45 -40.18 -18.21
CA GLY A 342 -6.66 -39.33 -19.08
C GLY A 342 -7.05 -37.85 -19.02
N ASP A 343 -6.22 -37.02 -19.64
CA ASP A 343 -6.49 -35.60 -19.87
C ASP A 343 -7.57 -35.40 -20.93
N ILE A 344 -8.31 -34.31 -20.84
CA ILE A 344 -9.24 -33.84 -21.86
C ILE A 344 -8.77 -32.48 -22.39
N LEU A 345 -8.64 -32.38 -23.71
CA LEU A 345 -8.37 -31.13 -24.42
C LEU A 345 -9.53 -30.81 -25.37
N ILE A 346 -10.25 -29.73 -25.10
CA ILE A 346 -11.32 -29.23 -25.97
C ILE A 346 -10.75 -28.08 -26.79
N ILE A 347 -10.54 -28.30 -28.09
CA ILE A 347 -9.99 -27.28 -28.99
C ILE A 347 -11.08 -26.51 -29.73
N GLN A 348 -12.24 -27.14 -29.97
CA GLN A 348 -13.38 -26.54 -30.68
C GLN A 348 -14.69 -27.28 -30.36
N GLY A 349 -15.82 -26.58 -30.52
CA GLY A 349 -17.15 -27.14 -30.30
C GLY A 349 -17.45 -27.31 -28.82
N ALA A 350 -18.35 -28.23 -28.50
CA ALA A 350 -18.76 -28.51 -27.12
C ALA A 350 -18.38 -29.93 -26.68
N LEU A 351 -17.93 -30.09 -25.44
CA LEU A 351 -17.97 -31.37 -24.73
C LEU A 351 -19.07 -31.27 -23.68
N ARG A 352 -19.98 -32.24 -23.62
CA ARG A 352 -20.98 -32.37 -22.55
C ARG A 352 -20.69 -33.62 -21.75
N THR A 353 -20.90 -33.57 -20.44
CA THR A 353 -20.83 -34.75 -19.57
C THR A 353 -22.15 -34.99 -18.87
N GLY A 354 -22.53 -36.26 -18.71
CA GLY A 354 -23.54 -36.70 -17.75
C GLY A 354 -23.03 -36.57 -16.31
N SER A 355 -23.86 -36.97 -15.36
CA SER A 355 -23.47 -37.03 -13.95
C SER A 355 -22.35 -38.05 -13.74
N ASP A 356 -21.29 -37.68 -13.02
CA ASP A 356 -20.15 -38.54 -12.65
C ASP A 356 -19.42 -39.15 -13.85
N ALA A 357 -19.49 -38.48 -15.01
CA ALA A 357 -18.87 -38.98 -16.24
C ALA A 357 -17.32 -38.97 -16.23
N LEU A 358 -16.71 -38.18 -15.35
CA LEU A 358 -15.26 -38.02 -15.20
C LEU A 358 -14.82 -38.26 -13.75
N SER A 359 -13.52 -38.47 -13.56
CA SER A 359 -12.90 -38.72 -12.26
C SER A 359 -11.97 -37.58 -11.81
N MET A 360 -11.65 -37.55 -10.51
CA MET A 360 -10.71 -36.59 -9.92
C MET A 360 -9.26 -36.70 -10.46
N SER A 361 -8.95 -37.69 -11.28
CA SER A 361 -7.65 -37.79 -11.96
C SER A 361 -7.61 -37.03 -13.28
N THR A 362 -8.78 -36.73 -13.87
CA THR A 362 -8.89 -36.07 -15.16
C THR A 362 -8.57 -34.57 -15.06
N LYS A 363 -7.70 -34.08 -15.95
CA LYS A 363 -7.50 -32.65 -16.18
C LYS A 363 -8.28 -32.22 -17.43
N VAL A 364 -9.05 -31.14 -17.32
CA VAL A 364 -9.80 -30.57 -18.45
C VAL A 364 -9.19 -29.24 -18.87
N THR A 365 -8.85 -29.11 -20.15
CA THR A 365 -8.37 -27.85 -20.75
C THR A 365 -9.30 -27.41 -21.87
N ILE A 366 -9.84 -26.19 -21.77
CA ILE A 366 -10.79 -25.60 -22.72
C ILE A 366 -10.09 -24.44 -23.45
N ARG A 367 -9.89 -24.56 -24.76
CA ARG A 367 -9.32 -23.47 -25.59
C ARG A 367 -10.36 -22.39 -25.87
N GLY A 368 -9.91 -21.21 -26.29
CA GLY A 368 -10.80 -20.10 -26.65
C GLY A 368 -11.79 -20.50 -27.75
N GLY A 369 -13.07 -20.18 -27.57
CA GLY A 369 -14.15 -20.53 -28.50
C GLY A 369 -14.72 -21.94 -28.34
N ALA A 370 -14.18 -22.77 -27.44
CA ALA A 370 -14.75 -24.07 -27.08
C ALA A 370 -15.60 -23.98 -25.81
N THR A 371 -16.50 -24.95 -25.63
CA THR A 371 -17.42 -25.03 -24.47
C THR A 371 -17.30 -26.38 -23.78
N PHE A 372 -17.27 -26.38 -22.45
CA PHE A 372 -17.50 -27.57 -21.63
C PHE A 372 -18.81 -27.44 -20.87
N ILE A 373 -19.75 -28.36 -21.08
CA ILE A 373 -21.07 -28.40 -20.45
C ILE A 373 -21.07 -29.53 -19.41
N ALA A 374 -21.00 -29.19 -18.13
CA ALA A 374 -20.84 -30.17 -17.07
C ALA A 374 -22.14 -30.39 -16.27
N ALA A 375 -22.76 -31.56 -16.40
CA ALA A 375 -24.01 -31.93 -15.69
C ALA A 375 -23.78 -32.62 -14.33
N GLY A 376 -22.70 -32.27 -13.63
CA GLY A 376 -22.33 -32.86 -12.33
C GLY A 376 -21.14 -33.80 -12.46
N THR A 377 -19.93 -33.38 -12.08
CA THR A 377 -18.74 -34.22 -12.24
C THR A 377 -17.62 -33.80 -11.31
N ALA A 378 -16.58 -34.63 -11.18
CA ALA A 378 -15.37 -34.31 -10.45
C ALA A 378 -14.15 -34.41 -11.38
N VAL A 379 -13.24 -33.45 -11.26
CA VAL A 379 -12.00 -33.36 -12.04
C VAL A 379 -10.83 -33.00 -11.11
N GLY A 380 -9.62 -33.36 -11.52
CA GLY A 380 -8.41 -32.98 -10.79
C GLY A 380 -8.00 -31.53 -11.04
N SER A 381 -8.20 -31.04 -12.27
CA SER A 381 -7.82 -29.68 -12.67
C SER A 381 -8.71 -29.20 -13.81
N VAL A 382 -8.94 -27.88 -13.86
CA VAL A 382 -9.72 -27.23 -14.92
C VAL A 382 -9.02 -25.94 -15.36
N ASN A 383 -8.68 -25.84 -16.66
CA ASN A 383 -8.12 -24.64 -17.24
C ASN A 383 -9.02 -24.15 -18.38
N VAL A 384 -9.50 -22.91 -18.29
CA VAL A 384 -10.60 -22.42 -19.12
C VAL A 384 -10.23 -21.12 -19.80
N ALA A 385 -9.96 -21.17 -21.11
CA ALA A 385 -9.92 -20.00 -21.98
C ALA A 385 -11.23 -19.79 -22.78
N GLY A 386 -12.03 -20.85 -22.93
CA GLY A 386 -13.36 -20.83 -23.57
C GLY A 386 -14.49 -20.61 -22.55
N THR A 387 -15.57 -21.39 -22.66
CA THR A 387 -16.71 -21.32 -21.75
C THR A 387 -16.84 -22.60 -20.93
N LEU A 388 -17.03 -22.47 -19.61
CA LEU A 388 -17.48 -23.55 -18.74
C LEU A 388 -18.95 -23.32 -18.37
N GLN A 389 -19.84 -24.18 -18.83
CA GLN A 389 -21.26 -24.14 -18.49
C GLN A 389 -21.59 -25.21 -17.44
N LEU A 390 -22.06 -24.77 -16.27
CA LEU A 390 -22.42 -25.61 -15.15
C LEU A 390 -23.92 -25.95 -15.22
N GLU A 391 -24.25 -27.19 -15.58
CA GLU A 391 -25.61 -27.75 -15.43
C GLU A 391 -25.78 -28.45 -14.07
N GLY A 392 -24.69 -28.96 -13.49
CA GLY A 392 -24.63 -29.55 -12.15
C GLY A 392 -23.44 -29.03 -11.33
N ARG A 393 -23.12 -29.71 -10.21
CA ARG A 393 -21.93 -29.38 -9.41
C ARG A 393 -20.66 -29.86 -10.11
N VAL A 394 -19.67 -28.99 -10.31
CA VAL A 394 -18.31 -29.40 -10.69
C VAL A 394 -17.41 -29.33 -9.47
N ALA A 395 -16.80 -30.45 -9.09
CA ALA A 395 -15.77 -30.49 -8.06
C ALA A 395 -14.38 -30.52 -8.70
N VAL A 396 -13.52 -29.58 -8.34
CA VAL A 396 -12.12 -29.49 -8.75
C VAL A 396 -11.28 -29.80 -7.52
N ALA A 397 -10.74 -31.01 -7.44
CA ALA A 397 -10.18 -31.55 -6.19
C ALA A 397 -8.65 -31.71 -6.17
N GLY A 398 -7.96 -31.28 -7.22
CA GLY A 398 -6.50 -31.39 -7.28
C GLY A 398 -5.75 -30.25 -6.58
N ALA A 399 -4.49 -30.55 -6.27
CA ALA A 399 -3.53 -29.60 -5.72
C ALA A 399 -2.88 -28.68 -6.76
N ALA A 400 -3.26 -28.82 -8.04
CA ALA A 400 -2.77 -27.96 -9.10
C ALA A 400 -3.41 -26.57 -9.04
N ASP A 401 -2.66 -25.58 -9.52
CA ASP A 401 -3.21 -24.25 -9.81
C ASP A 401 -4.02 -24.30 -11.11
N ASP A 402 -5.22 -23.73 -11.05
CA ASP A 402 -6.20 -23.70 -12.12
C ASP A 402 -6.47 -22.26 -12.56
N ILE A 403 -6.44 -22.01 -13.87
CA ILE A 403 -6.69 -20.68 -14.45
C ILE A 403 -7.96 -20.71 -15.30
N VAL A 404 -8.92 -19.88 -14.92
CA VAL A 404 -10.16 -19.64 -15.66
C VAL A 404 -10.16 -18.19 -16.13
N SER A 405 -9.68 -17.98 -17.36
CA SER A 405 -9.69 -16.69 -18.04
C SER A 405 -10.95 -16.46 -18.89
N GLY A 406 -11.69 -17.53 -19.18
CA GLY A 406 -12.97 -17.51 -19.87
C GLY A 406 -14.19 -17.51 -18.94
N ALA A 407 -15.39 -17.48 -19.52
CA ALA A 407 -16.64 -17.32 -18.76
C ALA A 407 -17.14 -18.64 -18.14
N ILE A 408 -17.64 -18.57 -16.90
CA ILE A 408 -18.40 -19.62 -16.23
C ILE A 408 -19.88 -19.23 -16.18
N THR A 409 -20.76 -20.08 -16.69
CA THR A 409 -22.21 -19.83 -16.80
C THR A 409 -23.05 -21.01 -16.28
N GLY A 410 -24.38 -20.86 -16.21
CA GLY A 410 -25.30 -21.95 -15.92
C GLY A 410 -25.87 -21.97 -14.49
N ALA A 411 -26.76 -22.93 -14.22
CA ALA A 411 -27.46 -23.02 -12.92
C ALA A 411 -26.67 -23.80 -11.85
N GLY A 412 -25.64 -24.54 -12.26
CA GLY A 412 -24.82 -25.39 -11.39
C GLY A 412 -23.89 -24.64 -10.45
N SER A 413 -23.12 -25.40 -9.66
CA SER A 413 -22.20 -24.89 -8.62
C SER A 413 -20.77 -25.36 -8.88
N LEU A 414 -19.81 -24.64 -8.32
CA LEU A 414 -18.38 -24.99 -8.38
C LEU A 414 -17.84 -25.24 -6.97
N LEU A 415 -17.04 -26.29 -6.79
CA LEU A 415 -16.35 -26.62 -5.55
C LEU A 415 -14.85 -26.78 -5.84
N LYS A 416 -13.99 -26.00 -5.18
CA LYS A 416 -12.53 -26.16 -5.22
C LYS A 416 -12.04 -26.73 -3.88
N THR A 417 -11.30 -27.84 -3.95
CA THR A 417 -10.59 -28.47 -2.82
C THR A 417 -9.17 -28.85 -3.24
N GLY A 418 -8.38 -29.42 -2.32
CA GLY A 418 -7.04 -29.98 -2.62
C GLY A 418 -5.87 -29.01 -2.46
N GLY A 419 -6.07 -27.80 -1.91
CA GLY A 419 -5.01 -26.86 -1.56
C GLY A 419 -4.46 -25.99 -2.71
N GLY A 420 -4.69 -26.35 -3.97
CA GLY A 420 -4.27 -25.55 -5.13
C GLY A 420 -5.08 -24.25 -5.31
N LYS A 421 -4.53 -23.28 -6.05
CA LYS A 421 -5.17 -21.97 -6.32
C LYS A 421 -6.13 -22.04 -7.52
N LEU A 422 -7.33 -21.48 -7.39
CA LEU A 422 -8.27 -21.23 -8.49
C LEU A 422 -8.24 -19.74 -8.83
N THR A 423 -7.79 -19.39 -10.04
CA THR A 423 -7.77 -18.01 -10.54
C THR A 423 -8.96 -17.75 -11.45
N LEU A 424 -9.81 -16.79 -11.09
CA LEU A 424 -10.97 -16.37 -11.87
C LEU A 424 -10.77 -14.94 -12.37
N SER A 425 -10.55 -14.79 -13.68
CA SER A 425 -10.21 -13.50 -14.31
C SER A 425 -11.31 -12.92 -15.19
N HIS A 426 -12.51 -13.50 -15.13
CA HIS A 426 -13.68 -13.07 -15.89
C HIS A 426 -14.87 -12.83 -14.97
N SER A 427 -15.79 -11.94 -15.36
CA SER A 427 -17.08 -11.83 -14.68
C SER A 427 -17.93 -13.06 -15.02
N ASN A 428 -18.46 -13.73 -14.00
CA ASN A 428 -19.14 -15.03 -14.15
C ASN A 428 -20.62 -14.93 -13.77
N THR A 429 -21.47 -15.76 -14.37
CA THR A 429 -22.94 -15.66 -14.24
C THR A 429 -23.61 -16.92 -13.67
N PHE A 430 -22.82 -17.90 -13.21
CA PHE A 430 -23.38 -19.12 -12.65
C PHE A 430 -24.11 -18.87 -11.32
N LEU A 431 -25.20 -19.61 -11.09
CA LEU A 431 -26.16 -19.33 -10.01
C LEU A 431 -26.02 -20.24 -8.79
N GLY A 432 -25.47 -21.45 -8.93
CA GLY A 432 -25.45 -22.46 -7.86
C GLY A 432 -24.46 -22.20 -6.74
N GLY A 433 -23.63 -21.16 -6.86
CA GLY A 433 -22.63 -20.77 -5.86
C GLY A 433 -21.26 -21.40 -6.05
N LEU A 434 -20.28 -20.84 -5.34
CA LEU A 434 -18.87 -21.23 -5.36
C LEU A 434 -18.44 -21.59 -3.94
N LYS A 435 -17.95 -22.81 -3.74
CA LYS A 435 -17.31 -23.22 -2.47
C LYS A 435 -15.81 -23.40 -2.66
N ILE A 436 -15.02 -22.79 -1.79
CA ILE A 436 -13.56 -22.97 -1.70
C ILE A 436 -13.27 -23.61 -0.35
N ALA A 437 -12.55 -24.74 -0.35
CA ALA A 437 -12.25 -25.46 0.87
C ALA A 437 -10.87 -26.15 0.88
N ASP A 438 -10.54 -26.79 2.00
CA ASP A 438 -9.36 -27.65 2.20
C ASP A 438 -8.04 -26.92 1.89
N GLY A 439 -7.86 -25.72 2.45
CA GLY A 439 -6.66 -24.90 2.29
C GLY A 439 -6.51 -24.24 0.91
N SER A 440 -7.51 -24.36 0.03
CA SER A 440 -7.42 -23.81 -1.33
C SER A 440 -7.46 -22.28 -1.33
N THR A 441 -6.85 -21.67 -2.34
CA THR A 441 -6.89 -20.22 -2.58
C THR A 441 -7.80 -19.88 -3.75
N LEU A 442 -8.68 -18.89 -3.59
CA LEU A 442 -9.42 -18.25 -4.67
C LEU A 442 -8.78 -16.90 -4.98
N LEU A 443 -8.22 -16.75 -6.17
CA LEU A 443 -7.69 -15.48 -6.68
C LEU A 443 -8.69 -14.88 -7.67
N VAL A 444 -9.24 -13.71 -7.35
CA VAL A 444 -10.17 -12.97 -8.23
C VAL A 444 -9.48 -11.74 -8.81
N THR A 445 -9.67 -11.50 -10.12
CA THR A 445 -9.08 -10.32 -10.78
C THR A 445 -10.09 -9.51 -11.60
N ALA A 446 -11.38 -9.79 -11.42
CA ALA A 446 -12.49 -9.11 -12.10
C ALA A 446 -13.74 -9.06 -11.21
N ASP A 447 -14.57 -8.04 -11.39
CA ASP A 447 -15.85 -7.91 -10.70
C ASP A 447 -16.80 -9.07 -11.03
N GLY A 448 -17.49 -9.59 -10.01
CA GLY A 448 -18.41 -10.73 -10.17
C GLY A 448 -17.73 -12.04 -10.55
N ALA A 449 -16.41 -12.16 -10.35
CA ALA A 449 -15.67 -13.39 -10.69
C ALA A 449 -16.18 -14.63 -9.94
N ALA A 450 -16.74 -14.48 -8.73
CA ALA A 450 -17.29 -15.59 -7.95
C ALA A 450 -18.69 -16.05 -8.41
N GLY A 451 -19.23 -15.51 -9.52
CA GLY A 451 -20.58 -15.82 -10.00
C GLY A 451 -21.66 -14.98 -9.31
N ALA A 452 -22.92 -15.38 -9.44
CA ALA A 452 -24.06 -14.69 -8.81
C ALA A 452 -24.63 -15.42 -7.58
N GLY A 453 -24.24 -16.69 -7.38
CA GLY A 453 -24.64 -17.47 -6.20
C GLY A 453 -23.84 -17.12 -4.94
N THR A 454 -24.10 -17.82 -3.84
CA THR A 454 -23.34 -17.66 -2.58
C THR A 454 -21.88 -18.07 -2.76
N LEU A 455 -20.95 -17.27 -2.24
CA LEU A 455 -19.54 -17.63 -2.06
C LEU A 455 -19.36 -18.24 -0.67
N THR A 456 -18.98 -19.52 -0.59
CA THR A 456 -18.67 -20.20 0.67
C THR A 456 -17.17 -20.40 0.77
N LEU A 457 -16.57 -19.90 1.84
CA LEU A 457 -15.16 -20.10 2.15
C LEU A 457 -15.06 -20.97 3.42
N ASP A 458 -14.22 -22.00 3.39
CA ASP A 458 -14.15 -23.03 4.43
C ASP A 458 -12.71 -23.53 4.60
N GLN A 459 -11.96 -23.03 5.58
CA GLN A 459 -10.51 -23.25 5.68
C GLN A 459 -9.78 -22.82 4.38
N SER A 460 -9.89 -21.56 3.98
CA SER A 460 -9.43 -21.13 2.65
C SER A 460 -8.94 -19.67 2.61
N THR A 461 -8.30 -19.31 1.50
CA THR A 461 -7.84 -17.95 1.23
C THR A 461 -8.63 -17.31 0.09
N LEU A 462 -9.08 -16.08 0.25
CA LEU A 462 -9.60 -15.23 -0.83
C LEU A 462 -8.61 -14.09 -1.08
N ALA A 463 -8.15 -13.95 -2.33
CA ALA A 463 -7.15 -12.98 -2.71
C ALA A 463 -7.52 -12.18 -3.97
N THR A 464 -6.90 -11.01 -4.12
CA THR A 464 -6.85 -10.23 -5.38
C THR A 464 -5.39 -9.94 -5.76
N GLU A 465 -5.13 -9.67 -7.03
CA GLU A 465 -3.79 -9.33 -7.53
C GLU A 465 -3.45 -7.85 -7.27
N ALA A 466 -2.17 -7.52 -7.06
CA ALA A 466 -1.72 -6.14 -6.87
C ALA A 466 -2.17 -5.20 -8.01
N GLY A 467 -2.64 -4.00 -7.67
CA GLY A 467 -3.21 -3.03 -8.60
C GLY A 467 -4.58 -3.41 -9.17
N LYS A 468 -5.26 -4.45 -8.65
CA LYS A 468 -6.59 -4.87 -9.12
C LYS A 468 -7.67 -4.66 -8.08
N ASN A 469 -8.48 -3.64 -8.29
CA ASN A 469 -9.71 -3.44 -7.55
C ASN A 469 -10.77 -4.43 -8.03
N VAL A 470 -11.38 -5.15 -7.09
CA VAL A 470 -12.40 -6.18 -7.36
C VAL A 470 -13.57 -6.00 -6.41
N SER A 471 -14.78 -6.04 -6.95
CA SER A 471 -16.03 -6.04 -6.19
C SER A 471 -16.80 -7.35 -6.38
N LEU A 472 -17.13 -7.99 -5.26
CA LEU A 472 -17.97 -9.17 -5.17
C LEU A 472 -19.29 -8.80 -4.49
N SER A 473 -20.41 -9.01 -5.19
CA SER A 473 -21.77 -8.76 -4.68
C SER A 473 -22.43 -10.00 -4.08
N ASN A 474 -21.71 -11.11 -4.05
CA ASN A 474 -22.18 -12.38 -3.52
C ASN A 474 -22.53 -12.25 -2.04
N ALA A 475 -23.57 -12.97 -1.60
CA ALA A 475 -23.63 -13.35 -0.19
C ALA A 475 -22.42 -14.23 0.12
N VAL A 476 -21.74 -13.98 1.23
CA VAL A 476 -20.53 -14.71 1.62
C VAL A 476 -20.76 -15.46 2.93
N ALA A 477 -20.38 -16.73 2.97
CA ALA A 477 -20.45 -17.57 4.15
C ALA A 477 -19.04 -18.05 4.54
N PHE A 478 -18.59 -17.66 5.74
CA PHE A 478 -17.31 -18.06 6.33
C PHE A 478 -17.53 -19.21 7.33
N ILE A 479 -17.03 -20.40 7.01
CA ILE A 479 -17.31 -21.61 7.79
C ILE A 479 -16.24 -21.86 8.86
N ASP A 480 -15.00 -21.99 8.43
CA ASP A 480 -13.81 -22.24 9.26
C ASP A 480 -12.65 -21.36 8.76
N ALA A 481 -11.53 -21.28 9.47
CA ALA A 481 -10.46 -20.27 9.34
C ALA A 481 -10.26 -19.68 7.93
N ILE A 482 -10.47 -18.36 7.80
CA ILE A 482 -10.42 -17.64 6.53
C ILE A 482 -9.26 -16.66 6.51
N THR A 483 -8.48 -16.68 5.44
CA THR A 483 -7.53 -15.60 5.13
C THR A 483 -8.06 -14.75 3.98
N ILE A 484 -8.02 -13.43 4.14
CA ILE A 484 -8.30 -12.46 3.08
C ILE A 484 -6.99 -11.74 2.77
N ASP A 485 -6.48 -11.93 1.56
CA ASP A 485 -5.20 -11.35 1.13
C ASP A 485 -5.41 -10.35 -0.02
N ALA A 486 -5.56 -9.08 0.35
CA ALA A 486 -5.59 -8.00 -0.64
C ALA A 486 -4.16 -7.54 -0.91
N LEU A 487 -3.62 -7.86 -2.08
CA LEU A 487 -2.22 -7.59 -2.41
C LEU A 487 -1.99 -6.17 -2.92
N GLY A 488 -0.83 -5.59 -2.59
CA GLY A 488 -0.41 -4.28 -3.08
C GLY A 488 -1.34 -3.15 -2.67
N ASP A 489 -1.69 -2.27 -3.60
CA ASP A 489 -2.60 -1.12 -3.44
C ASP A 489 -4.06 -1.44 -3.82
N SER A 490 -4.44 -2.72 -3.84
CA SER A 490 -5.73 -3.19 -4.35
C SER A 490 -6.86 -3.07 -3.35
N ASN A 491 -8.07 -2.81 -3.84
CA ASN A 491 -9.31 -2.86 -3.08
C ASN A 491 -10.11 -4.13 -3.39
N LEU A 492 -10.32 -4.99 -2.39
CA LEU A 492 -11.29 -6.10 -2.46
C LEU A 492 -12.57 -5.70 -1.72
N MET A 493 -13.65 -5.47 -2.45
CA MET A 493 -14.94 -5.07 -1.88
C MET A 493 -15.89 -6.27 -1.79
N LEU A 494 -16.38 -6.55 -0.57
CA LEU A 494 -17.48 -7.47 -0.33
C LEU A 494 -18.74 -6.65 -0.01
N SER A 495 -19.63 -6.56 -0.99
CA SER A 495 -20.84 -5.73 -0.91
C SER A 495 -22.10 -6.51 -0.52
N GLY A 496 -22.12 -7.82 -0.72
CA GLY A 496 -23.16 -8.70 -0.21
C GLY A 496 -23.01 -8.98 1.29
N ALA A 497 -24.04 -9.56 1.89
CA ALA A 497 -24.04 -9.93 3.30
C ALA A 497 -23.02 -11.03 3.59
N VAL A 498 -22.18 -10.83 4.60
CA VAL A 498 -21.18 -11.77 5.10
C VAL A 498 -21.68 -12.41 6.40
N SER A 499 -21.60 -13.73 6.49
CA SER A 499 -22.14 -14.52 7.61
C SER A 499 -21.16 -15.63 8.02
N GLY A 500 -21.38 -16.23 9.20
CA GLY A 500 -20.62 -17.39 9.68
C GLY A 500 -19.86 -17.14 10.98
N SER A 501 -19.04 -18.11 11.39
CA SER A 501 -18.37 -18.11 12.71
C SER A 501 -16.86 -18.27 12.63
N ALA A 502 -16.28 -18.31 11.43
CA ALA A 502 -14.84 -18.44 11.26
C ALA A 502 -14.10 -17.21 11.79
N THR A 503 -12.90 -17.43 12.33
CA THR A 503 -11.89 -16.37 12.44
C THR A 503 -11.48 -15.93 11.04
N ILE A 504 -11.41 -14.61 10.83
CA ILE A 504 -10.99 -13.99 9.58
C ILE A 504 -9.65 -13.31 9.84
N VAL A 505 -8.63 -13.61 9.04
CA VAL A 505 -7.34 -12.92 9.06
C VAL A 505 -7.24 -12.08 7.80
N LYS A 506 -7.12 -10.77 7.94
CA LYS A 506 -6.82 -9.84 6.85
C LYS A 506 -5.30 -9.62 6.80
N GLU A 507 -4.70 -10.14 5.74
CA GLU A 507 -3.28 -9.97 5.40
C GLU A 507 -3.12 -9.20 4.09
N GLY A 508 -1.88 -8.87 3.73
CA GLY A 508 -1.53 -8.10 2.54
C GLY A 508 -1.80 -6.60 2.66
N ALA A 509 -0.97 -5.79 2.00
CA ALA A 509 -0.98 -4.33 2.12
C ALA A 509 -2.25 -3.62 1.62
N GLY A 510 -3.12 -4.30 0.86
CA GLY A 510 -4.31 -3.73 0.23
C GLY A 510 -5.49 -3.55 1.19
N THR A 511 -6.59 -3.04 0.65
CA THR A 511 -7.81 -2.72 1.42
C THR A 511 -8.89 -3.79 1.22
N LEU A 512 -9.40 -4.34 2.32
CA LEU A 512 -10.67 -5.07 2.35
C LEU A 512 -11.80 -4.09 2.67
N ILE A 513 -12.75 -3.91 1.75
CA ILE A 513 -13.92 -3.05 1.94
C ILE A 513 -15.13 -3.91 2.29
N LEU A 514 -15.69 -3.70 3.48
CA LEU A 514 -16.93 -4.32 3.93
C LEU A 514 -18.05 -3.27 3.90
N SER A 515 -19.03 -3.46 3.01
CA SER A 515 -20.16 -2.53 2.86
C SER A 515 -21.54 -3.18 3.01
N GLY A 516 -21.60 -4.52 3.03
CA GLY A 516 -22.84 -5.26 3.28
C GLY A 516 -23.26 -5.19 4.75
N ALA A 517 -24.52 -5.57 5.01
CA ALA A 517 -25.01 -5.81 6.37
C ALA A 517 -24.55 -7.21 6.82
N ASN A 518 -23.54 -7.26 7.69
CA ASN A 518 -22.85 -8.50 8.01
C ASN A 518 -23.26 -9.03 9.39
N THR A 519 -23.26 -10.36 9.53
CA THR A 519 -23.68 -11.10 10.73
C THR A 519 -22.66 -12.16 11.16
N TYR A 520 -21.45 -12.13 10.60
CA TYR A 520 -20.39 -13.04 11.05
C TYR A 520 -19.99 -12.72 12.50
N ALA A 521 -19.69 -13.77 13.26
CA ALA A 521 -19.45 -13.70 14.71
C ALA A 521 -18.04 -14.13 15.13
N GLY A 522 -17.25 -14.71 14.22
CA GLY A 522 -15.87 -15.09 14.51
C GLY A 522 -14.92 -13.88 14.42
N GLU A 523 -13.90 -13.88 15.27
CA GLU A 523 -12.91 -12.81 15.42
C GLU A 523 -12.29 -12.35 14.07
N LEU A 524 -12.18 -11.03 13.89
CA LEU A 524 -11.47 -10.40 12.77
C LEU A 524 -10.08 -9.97 13.21
N ARG A 525 -9.04 -10.61 12.70
CA ARG A 525 -7.64 -10.18 12.86
C ARG A 525 -7.21 -9.33 11.68
N ILE A 526 -6.78 -8.11 11.94
CA ILE A 526 -6.22 -7.19 10.94
C ILE A 526 -4.72 -7.14 11.17
N THR A 527 -3.96 -7.95 10.42
CA THR A 527 -2.51 -8.10 10.60
C THR A 527 -1.72 -7.23 9.61
N ASP A 528 -2.28 -6.92 8.43
CA ASP A 528 -1.67 -6.01 7.45
C ASP A 528 -2.73 -5.31 6.57
N GLY A 529 -2.34 -4.17 5.99
CA GLY A 529 -3.17 -3.34 5.14
C GLY A 529 -4.33 -2.67 5.88
N VAL A 530 -5.47 -2.52 5.18
CA VAL A 530 -6.63 -1.76 5.67
C VAL A 530 -7.89 -2.62 5.64
N VAL A 531 -8.73 -2.53 6.67
CA VAL A 531 -10.15 -2.90 6.60
C VAL A 531 -10.98 -1.62 6.63
N ALA A 532 -11.75 -1.36 5.57
CA ALA A 532 -12.65 -0.23 5.48
C ALA A 532 -14.11 -0.65 5.71
N ALA A 533 -14.72 -0.16 6.78
CA ALA A 533 -16.11 -0.43 7.13
C ALA A 533 -17.02 0.73 6.67
N ARG A 534 -18.01 0.44 5.81
CA ARG A 534 -18.89 1.46 5.20
C ARG A 534 -20.36 1.36 5.64
N ALA A 535 -20.66 0.52 6.62
CA ALA A 535 -21.98 0.37 7.22
C ALA A 535 -21.83 -0.02 8.71
N ALA A 536 -22.80 0.33 9.55
CA ALA A 536 -22.72 0.10 11.01
C ALA A 536 -22.58 -1.39 11.39
N THR A 537 -23.13 -2.31 10.59
CA THR A 537 -22.99 -3.76 10.77
C THR A 537 -21.98 -4.40 9.81
N ALA A 538 -21.15 -3.61 9.14
CA ALA A 538 -20.17 -4.12 8.19
C ALA A 538 -19.13 -5.05 8.85
N LEU A 539 -18.84 -4.85 10.14
CA LEU A 539 -17.87 -5.65 10.89
C LEU A 539 -18.48 -6.87 11.60
N GLY A 540 -19.76 -7.18 11.34
CA GLY A 540 -20.46 -8.27 12.05
C GLY A 540 -20.56 -8.03 13.55
N THR A 541 -20.63 -9.11 14.33
CA THR A 541 -20.63 -9.06 15.82
C THR A 541 -19.30 -9.52 16.42
N ALA A 542 -18.27 -9.67 15.60
CA ALA A 542 -16.97 -10.19 15.98
C ALA A 542 -16.16 -9.22 16.85
N SER A 543 -15.29 -9.74 17.72
CA SER A 543 -14.17 -8.94 18.24
C SER A 543 -13.13 -8.69 17.15
N ILE A 544 -12.37 -7.60 17.28
CA ILE A 544 -11.34 -7.19 16.31
C ILE A 544 -9.99 -7.24 17.00
N GLU A 545 -9.04 -8.00 16.47
CA GLU A 545 -7.63 -7.92 16.83
C GLU A 545 -6.93 -6.98 15.83
N LEU A 546 -6.42 -5.85 16.32
CA LEU A 546 -5.91 -4.75 15.51
C LEU A 546 -4.38 -4.67 15.60
N SER A 547 -3.70 -4.97 14.50
CA SER A 547 -2.24 -4.80 14.33
C SER A 547 -1.87 -4.03 13.05
N ALA A 548 -2.87 -3.53 12.32
CA ALA A 548 -2.74 -2.62 11.19
C ALA A 548 -3.93 -1.64 11.19
N MET A 549 -4.53 -1.29 10.05
CA MET A 549 -5.53 -0.22 9.99
C MET A 549 -6.99 -0.71 9.90
N LEU A 550 -7.84 -0.22 10.80
CA LEU A 550 -9.29 -0.25 10.68
C LEU A 550 -9.78 1.17 10.36
N ASP A 551 -10.42 1.34 9.21
CA ASP A 551 -10.89 2.63 8.72
C ASP A 551 -12.43 2.69 8.68
N LEU A 552 -13.02 3.57 9.50
CA LEU A 552 -14.47 3.75 9.58
C LEU A 552 -14.93 4.87 8.65
N GLN A 553 -15.96 4.60 7.86
CA GLN A 553 -16.42 5.48 6.79
C GLN A 553 -17.93 5.72 6.85
N GLY A 554 -18.33 6.97 6.65
CA GLY A 554 -19.74 7.34 6.43
C GLY A 554 -20.53 7.66 7.70
N GLY A 555 -19.87 7.89 8.83
CA GLY A 555 -20.51 8.31 10.08
C GLY A 555 -21.20 7.16 10.79
N ILE A 556 -20.52 6.03 10.87
CA ILE A 556 -21.03 4.79 11.44
C ILE A 556 -20.66 4.68 12.92
N ALA A 557 -21.49 3.95 13.66
CA ALA A 557 -21.21 3.54 15.03
C ALA A 557 -21.04 2.03 15.07
N ILE A 558 -19.93 1.55 15.63
CA ILE A 558 -19.65 0.13 15.79
C ILE A 558 -19.72 -0.28 17.25
N GLY A 559 -20.14 -1.52 17.52
CA GLY A 559 -20.22 -2.11 18.86
C GLY A 559 -19.20 -3.23 19.09
N ASN A 560 -18.26 -3.41 18.16
CA ASN A 560 -17.25 -4.46 18.21
C ASN A 560 -16.15 -4.08 19.22
N ASP A 561 -15.78 -5.02 20.08
CA ASP A 561 -14.60 -4.88 20.94
C ASP A 561 -13.33 -4.89 20.09
N ILE A 562 -12.36 -4.04 20.44
CA ILE A 562 -11.09 -3.85 19.72
C ILE A 562 -9.93 -4.18 20.66
N LYS A 563 -9.10 -5.15 20.27
CA LYS A 563 -7.91 -5.59 21.01
C LYS A 563 -6.66 -5.25 20.20
N VAL A 564 -5.81 -4.38 20.74
CA VAL A 564 -4.60 -3.91 20.07
C VAL A 564 -3.39 -4.73 20.53
N GLU A 565 -2.78 -5.52 19.64
CA GLU A 565 -1.65 -6.42 19.95
C GLU A 565 -0.33 -6.02 19.25
N GLY A 566 -0.38 -5.08 18.31
CA GLY A 566 0.78 -4.51 17.60
C GLY A 566 0.62 -3.01 17.40
N GLU A 567 1.08 -2.45 16.28
CA GLU A 567 0.76 -1.06 15.89
C GLU A 567 -0.64 -1.02 15.23
N GLY A 568 -1.67 -0.76 16.03
CA GLY A 568 -3.04 -0.69 15.56
C GLY A 568 -3.45 0.74 15.21
N VAL A 569 -4.02 0.95 14.02
CA VAL A 569 -4.48 2.27 13.55
C VAL A 569 -6.01 2.30 13.48
N LEU A 570 -6.63 3.25 14.16
CA LEU A 570 -8.04 3.59 14.01
C LEU A 570 -8.20 4.82 13.11
N GLY A 571 -8.83 4.60 11.96
CA GLY A 571 -9.14 5.61 10.96
C GLY A 571 -10.59 6.10 11.05
N SER A 572 -10.80 7.38 10.73
CA SER A 572 -12.13 7.97 10.59
C SER A 572 -12.15 8.95 9.42
N ALA A 573 -12.84 8.59 8.32
CA ALA A 573 -12.99 9.51 7.18
C ALA A 573 -14.45 9.76 6.74
N GLY A 574 -14.61 10.89 6.04
CA GLY A 574 -15.87 11.39 5.51
C GLY A 574 -16.80 12.07 6.52
N SER A 575 -16.92 11.53 7.73
CA SER A 575 -17.83 11.99 8.79
C SER A 575 -17.33 11.57 10.18
N THR A 576 -18.00 12.03 11.25
CA THR A 576 -17.78 11.56 12.62
C THR A 576 -18.20 10.09 12.80
N ASN A 577 -17.26 9.21 13.13
CA ASN A 577 -17.55 7.80 13.45
C ASN A 577 -17.44 7.53 14.96
N THR A 578 -18.13 6.51 15.47
CA THR A 578 -18.19 6.19 16.90
C THR A 578 -17.80 4.73 17.18
N ILE A 579 -16.99 4.51 18.22
CA ILE A 579 -16.67 3.19 18.77
C ILE A 579 -17.35 3.05 20.13
N ASN A 580 -18.30 2.11 20.22
CA ASN A 580 -19.02 1.80 21.46
C ASN A 580 -18.49 0.52 22.14
N GLY A 581 -17.74 -0.32 21.42
CA GLY A 581 -17.13 -1.52 21.99
C GLY A 581 -15.91 -1.19 22.86
N GLN A 582 -15.50 -2.15 23.69
CA GLN A 582 -14.38 -1.97 24.60
C GLN A 582 -13.05 -1.96 23.83
N ILE A 583 -12.12 -1.08 24.17
CA ILE A 583 -10.74 -1.10 23.65
C ILE A 583 -9.81 -1.77 24.67
N SER A 584 -8.92 -2.66 24.22
CA SER A 584 -8.05 -3.45 25.09
C SER A 584 -6.70 -3.74 24.44
N GLY A 585 -5.83 -4.50 25.11
CA GLY A 585 -4.53 -4.92 24.60
C GLY A 585 -3.36 -4.03 25.05
N SER A 586 -2.17 -4.35 24.55
CA SER A 586 -0.89 -3.73 24.99
C SER A 586 -0.06 -3.15 23.84
N GLY A 587 -0.54 -3.29 22.59
CA GLY A 587 0.11 -2.71 21.41
C GLY A 587 0.02 -1.18 21.36
N HIS A 588 0.63 -0.54 20.37
CA HIS A 588 0.54 0.91 20.19
C HIS A 588 -0.73 1.26 19.41
N LEU A 589 -1.63 2.03 20.01
CA LEU A 589 -2.83 2.54 19.36
C LEU A 589 -2.56 3.90 18.70
N ILE A 590 -2.79 4.01 17.40
CA ILE A 590 -2.67 5.24 16.63
C ILE A 590 -4.05 5.68 16.15
N ILE A 591 -4.41 6.93 16.40
CA ILE A 591 -5.64 7.55 15.89
C ILE A 591 -5.30 8.42 14.68
N ARG A 592 -5.80 8.03 13.50
CA ARG A 592 -5.71 8.76 12.23
C ARG A 592 -7.07 9.20 11.77
N ALA A 593 -7.58 10.26 12.39
CA ALA A 593 -8.97 10.68 12.26
C ALA A 593 -9.03 12.09 11.66
N PRO A 594 -8.80 12.29 10.34
CA PRO A 594 -8.92 13.61 9.71
C PRO A 594 -10.29 14.26 9.92
N ASN A 595 -11.34 13.46 10.15
CA ASN A 595 -12.61 13.89 10.76
C ASN A 595 -12.72 13.31 12.17
N ASN A 596 -13.73 13.71 12.94
CA ASN A 596 -13.83 13.26 14.33
C ASN A 596 -13.94 11.72 14.46
N LEU A 597 -13.23 11.14 15.42
CA LEU A 597 -13.48 9.80 15.94
C LEU A 597 -13.99 9.96 17.37
N GLU A 598 -15.11 9.34 17.70
CA GLU A 598 -15.66 9.33 19.06
C GLU A 598 -15.46 7.96 19.69
N ILE A 599 -14.88 7.91 20.88
CA ILE A 599 -14.82 6.70 21.69
C ILE A 599 -15.81 6.88 22.84
N ALA A 600 -16.81 6.00 22.86
CA ALA A 600 -17.88 5.98 23.85
C ALA A 600 -17.85 4.70 24.73
N GLY A 601 -17.18 3.64 24.27
CA GLY A 601 -16.91 2.45 25.09
C GLY A 601 -15.74 2.66 26.06
N ASP A 602 -15.62 1.77 27.04
CA ASP A 602 -14.50 1.76 28.00
C ASP A 602 -13.20 1.27 27.32
N SER A 603 -12.06 1.73 27.79
CA SER A 603 -10.73 1.33 27.33
C SER A 603 -9.91 0.79 28.50
N VAL A 604 -9.61 -0.50 28.45
CA VAL A 604 -8.62 -1.16 29.34
C VAL A 604 -7.26 -1.32 28.66
N HIS A 605 -7.05 -0.56 27.58
CA HIS A 605 -5.81 -0.57 26.81
C HIS A 605 -4.63 -0.06 27.66
N THR A 606 -3.51 -0.76 27.61
CA THR A 606 -2.33 -0.45 28.44
C THR A 606 -1.12 0.00 27.62
N GLY A 607 -1.14 -0.20 26.30
CA GLY A 607 -0.09 0.28 25.41
C GLY A 607 -0.21 1.79 25.17
N ALA A 608 0.78 2.37 24.50
CA ALA A 608 0.79 3.80 24.19
C ALA A 608 -0.39 4.15 23.26
N THR A 609 -0.89 5.38 23.35
CA THR A 609 -1.91 5.93 22.45
C THR A 609 -1.39 7.22 21.82
N THR A 610 -1.37 7.28 20.49
CA THR A 610 -0.98 8.47 19.73
C THR A 610 -2.16 9.01 18.94
N ILE A 611 -2.48 10.30 19.11
CA ILE A 611 -3.37 11.02 18.20
C ILE A 611 -2.50 11.71 17.17
N GLU A 612 -2.35 11.08 15.99
CA GLU A 612 -1.46 11.55 14.93
C GLU A 612 -2.09 12.71 14.15
N VAL A 613 -3.37 12.58 13.80
CA VAL A 613 -4.09 13.60 13.02
C VAL A 613 -5.57 13.69 13.37
N GLY A 614 -6.06 14.94 13.42
CA GLY A 614 -7.45 15.32 13.54
C GLY A 614 -8.01 15.22 14.95
N ILE A 615 -9.28 14.83 15.14
CA ILE A 615 -9.98 15.01 16.44
C ILE A 615 -10.41 13.65 17.02
N LEU A 616 -9.89 13.32 18.20
CA LEU A 616 -10.45 12.29 19.07
C LEU A 616 -11.41 12.96 20.06
N VAL A 617 -12.64 12.45 20.15
CA VAL A 617 -13.64 12.87 21.12
C VAL A 617 -13.81 11.76 22.16
N SER A 618 -13.40 12.02 23.40
CA SER A 618 -13.73 11.18 24.54
C SER A 618 -15.15 11.50 25.00
N ARG A 619 -16.05 10.51 24.94
CA ARG A 619 -17.45 10.62 25.41
C ARG A 619 -17.72 9.90 26.73
N ASN A 620 -16.79 9.10 27.19
CA ASN A 620 -16.83 8.36 28.44
C ASN A 620 -15.53 8.63 29.21
N GLY A 621 -15.52 8.48 30.52
CA GLY A 621 -14.36 8.83 31.33
C GLY A 621 -13.17 7.86 31.26
N ASP A 622 -13.40 6.72 30.61
CA ASP A 622 -12.40 5.67 30.39
C ASP A 622 -12.19 5.46 28.88
N ALA A 623 -12.35 6.49 28.04
CA ALA A 623 -12.25 6.32 26.58
C ALA A 623 -10.81 6.08 26.11
N ILE A 624 -9.84 6.53 26.90
CA ILE A 624 -8.41 6.23 26.76
C ILE A 624 -8.01 5.40 27.98
N GLY A 625 -7.08 4.46 27.83
CA GLY A 625 -6.69 3.65 28.98
C GLY A 625 -5.98 4.46 30.07
N ASP A 626 -6.39 4.31 31.33
CA ASP A 626 -5.84 5.03 32.49
C ASP A 626 -4.32 4.94 32.66
N THR A 627 -3.71 3.87 32.13
CA THR A 627 -2.26 3.62 32.20
C THR A 627 -1.56 3.86 30.86
N SER A 628 -2.32 4.19 29.81
CA SER A 628 -1.79 4.45 28.47
C SER A 628 -1.03 5.77 28.43
N ALA A 629 0.21 5.74 27.96
CA ALA A 629 0.94 6.95 27.61
C ALA A 629 0.26 7.62 26.40
N LEU A 630 -0.29 8.81 26.60
CA LEU A 630 -0.97 9.59 25.57
C LEU A 630 -0.01 10.60 24.93
N THR A 631 0.22 10.47 23.62
CA THR A 631 0.91 11.46 22.80
C THR A 631 -0.06 12.11 21.83
N ILE A 632 -0.11 13.44 21.79
CA ILE A 632 -0.92 14.20 20.83
C ILE A 632 0.04 14.94 19.90
N ASP A 633 0.14 14.50 18.65
CA ASP A 633 1.00 15.16 17.67
C ASP A 633 0.44 16.53 17.29
N THR A 634 1.25 17.37 16.63
CA THR A 634 0.88 18.76 16.31
C THR A 634 -0.43 18.89 15.53
N SER A 635 -0.79 17.89 14.72
CA SER A 635 -2.06 17.86 13.97
C SER A 635 -3.20 17.15 14.70
N GLY A 636 -2.92 16.55 15.86
CA GLY A 636 -3.86 15.84 16.70
C GLY A 636 -4.56 16.75 17.72
N ARG A 637 -5.79 16.40 18.06
CA ARG A 637 -6.63 17.09 19.04
C ARG A 637 -7.42 16.10 19.87
N LEU A 638 -7.47 16.31 21.19
CA LEU A 638 -8.31 15.57 22.12
C LEU A 638 -9.42 16.49 22.67
N PHE A 639 -10.67 16.09 22.48
CA PHE A 639 -11.85 16.78 22.98
C PHE A 639 -12.51 15.97 24.09
N LEU A 640 -12.59 16.55 25.30
CA LEU A 640 -13.12 15.90 26.50
C LEU A 640 -14.57 16.32 26.77
N HIS A 641 -15.49 15.34 26.83
CA HIS A 641 -16.88 15.54 27.31
C HIS A 641 -17.13 15.00 28.73
N ARG A 642 -16.17 14.24 29.27
CA ARG A 642 -16.17 13.60 30.58
C ARG A 642 -14.76 13.64 31.14
N ASP A 643 -14.64 13.39 32.44
CA ASP A 643 -13.36 13.32 33.12
C ASP A 643 -12.57 12.14 32.56
N GLU A 644 -11.34 12.35 32.11
CA GLU A 644 -10.51 11.31 31.49
C GLU A 644 -9.23 11.10 32.31
N THR A 645 -8.77 9.85 32.41
CA THR A 645 -7.49 9.52 33.03
C THR A 645 -6.56 8.90 32.00
N VAL A 646 -5.29 9.32 31.99
CA VAL A 646 -4.25 8.74 31.14
C VAL A 646 -2.96 8.49 31.92
N GLY A 647 -2.14 7.57 31.43
CA GLY A 647 -0.85 7.24 32.01
C GLY A 647 0.04 8.46 32.06
N SER A 648 0.30 9.08 30.92
CA SER A 648 1.05 10.34 30.81
C SER A 648 0.60 11.15 29.60
N LEU A 649 0.95 12.44 29.55
CA LEU A 649 0.61 13.35 28.44
C LEU A 649 1.86 13.93 27.80
N ALA A 650 2.02 13.77 26.48
CA ALA A 650 3.12 14.30 25.69
C ALA A 650 2.65 14.85 24.32
N GLY A 651 3.56 15.54 23.62
CA GLY A 651 3.35 15.99 22.24
C GLY A 651 3.08 17.49 22.08
N GLY A 652 2.67 17.88 20.88
CA GLY A 652 2.49 19.29 20.46
C GLY A 652 1.07 19.65 20.03
N GLY A 653 0.12 18.72 20.14
CA GLY A 653 -1.27 18.93 19.74
C GLY A 653 -2.12 19.69 20.76
N MET A 654 -3.44 19.60 20.63
CA MET A 654 -4.38 20.34 21.48
C MET A 654 -5.20 19.42 22.37
N VAL A 655 -5.45 19.84 23.61
CA VAL A 655 -6.54 19.31 24.44
C VAL A 655 -7.57 20.41 24.64
N GLN A 656 -8.84 20.10 24.40
CA GLN A 656 -9.96 21.01 24.62
C GLN A 656 -10.98 20.36 25.56
N PHE A 657 -11.31 21.06 26.64
CA PHE A 657 -12.36 20.65 27.56
C PHE A 657 -13.68 21.23 27.06
N LEU A 658 -14.62 20.38 26.66
CA LEU A 658 -15.93 20.82 26.13
C LEU A 658 -16.99 20.99 27.23
N THR A 659 -16.74 20.39 28.38
CA THR A 659 -17.54 20.47 29.61
C THR A 659 -16.63 20.81 30.79
N ALA A 660 -17.19 20.95 32.00
CA ALA A 660 -16.41 21.04 33.25
C ALA A 660 -15.83 19.67 33.61
N SER A 661 -14.97 19.15 32.73
CA SER A 661 -14.36 17.83 32.83
C SER A 661 -12.90 17.92 33.22
N ASP A 662 -12.40 16.91 33.90
CA ASP A 662 -11.01 16.85 34.33
C ASP A 662 -10.15 15.97 33.41
N LEU A 663 -8.88 16.31 33.25
CA LEU A 663 -7.86 15.43 32.66
C LEU A 663 -6.86 15.05 33.73
N THR A 664 -6.85 13.79 34.14
CA THR A 664 -5.88 13.24 35.09
C THR A 664 -4.72 12.59 34.34
N VAL A 665 -3.49 12.99 34.67
CA VAL A 665 -2.26 12.48 34.05
C VAL A 665 -1.26 12.01 35.10
N GLY A 666 -0.44 11.02 34.77
CA GLY A 666 0.64 10.52 35.62
C GLY A 666 0.39 9.13 36.22
N GLY A 667 -0.60 8.38 35.73
CA GLY A 667 -0.88 7.00 36.15
C GLY A 667 0.24 6.00 35.83
N ASP A 668 1.19 6.34 34.93
CA ASP A 668 2.32 5.50 34.52
C ASP A 668 3.67 5.93 35.15
N ASP A 669 3.68 6.95 36.01
CA ASP A 669 4.87 7.56 36.61
C ASP A 669 5.91 8.15 35.62
N SER A 670 5.60 8.21 34.33
CA SER A 670 6.51 8.72 33.30
C SER A 670 6.71 10.24 33.42
N SER A 671 7.90 10.70 33.02
CA SER A 671 8.18 12.13 32.86
C SER A 671 8.06 12.51 31.39
N THR A 672 7.20 13.47 31.09
CA THR A 672 6.83 13.85 29.73
C THR A 672 6.93 15.35 29.49
N THR A 673 7.01 15.74 28.22
CA THR A 673 6.90 17.14 27.80
C THR A 673 5.69 17.30 26.89
N PHE A 674 4.79 18.20 27.28
CA PHE A 674 3.69 18.67 26.46
C PHE A 674 3.97 20.11 26.03
N SER A 675 4.20 20.27 24.74
CA SER A 675 4.45 21.55 24.05
C SER A 675 3.19 22.11 23.38
N GLY A 676 2.09 21.35 23.45
CA GLY A 676 0.81 21.69 22.88
C GLY A 676 0.01 22.71 23.68
N GLN A 677 -1.27 22.86 23.31
CA GLN A 677 -2.20 23.79 23.96
C GLN A 677 -3.25 23.05 24.79
N LEU A 678 -3.41 23.45 26.05
CA LEU A 678 -4.57 23.12 26.87
C LEU A 678 -5.56 24.30 26.82
N ILE A 679 -6.76 24.07 26.29
CA ILE A 679 -7.84 25.07 26.22
C ILE A 679 -8.91 24.72 27.26
N GLU A 680 -8.87 25.42 28.39
CA GLU A 680 -9.66 25.16 29.60
C GLU A 680 -10.81 26.17 29.77
N PRO A 681 -12.00 25.97 29.16
CA PRO A 681 -13.14 26.85 29.41
C PRO A 681 -13.86 26.56 30.75
N SER A 682 -13.65 25.40 31.40
CA SER A 682 -14.23 25.09 32.73
C SER A 682 -13.68 23.86 33.49
N GLY A 683 -12.78 23.06 32.90
CA GLY A 683 -12.23 21.82 33.48
C GLY A 683 -10.92 21.99 34.28
N ARG A 684 -10.38 20.90 34.85
CA ARG A 684 -9.07 20.89 35.55
C ARG A 684 -8.06 19.96 34.89
N LEU A 685 -6.78 20.36 34.94
CA LEU A 685 -5.64 19.46 34.73
C LEU A 685 -5.21 18.89 36.09
N ILE A 686 -5.26 17.57 36.27
CA ILE A 686 -4.85 16.89 37.50
C ILE A 686 -3.57 16.08 37.25
N LYS A 687 -2.52 16.32 38.04
CA LYS A 687 -1.27 15.57 37.98
C LYS A 687 -1.14 14.65 39.21
N ILE A 688 -1.03 13.35 38.96
CA ILE A 688 -0.79 12.28 39.93
C ILE A 688 0.55 11.58 39.67
N GLY A 689 0.91 10.58 40.48
CA GLY A 689 2.14 9.80 40.30
C GLY A 689 3.41 10.60 40.59
N THR A 690 4.57 10.00 40.33
CA THR A 690 5.90 10.52 40.72
C THR A 690 6.63 11.24 39.59
N GLY A 691 6.23 11.04 38.34
CA GLY A 691 6.86 11.64 37.16
C GLY A 691 6.72 13.16 37.05
N VAL A 692 7.48 13.76 36.13
CA VAL A 692 7.46 15.20 35.83
C VAL A 692 6.63 15.48 34.57
N LEU A 693 5.55 16.25 34.71
CA LEU A 693 4.86 16.85 33.56
C LEU A 693 5.50 18.20 33.25
N THR A 694 6.20 18.29 32.12
CA THR A 694 6.81 19.53 31.65
C THR A 694 5.91 20.22 30.62
N LEU A 695 5.48 21.44 30.92
CA LEU A 695 4.65 22.26 30.04
C LEU A 695 5.50 23.34 29.39
N THR A 696 5.64 23.25 28.06
CA THR A 696 6.40 24.22 27.24
C THR A 696 5.51 24.96 26.24
N GLY A 697 4.26 24.54 26.08
CA GLY A 697 3.26 25.26 25.29
C GLY A 697 2.55 26.35 26.10
N ASP A 698 2.04 27.36 25.40
CA ASP A 698 1.20 28.39 26.01
C ASP A 698 -0.19 27.82 26.29
N ASN A 699 -0.37 27.23 27.47
CA ASN A 699 -1.67 26.77 27.96
C ASN A 699 -2.50 27.96 28.44
N ALA A 700 -2.89 28.77 27.47
CA ALA A 700 -3.73 29.93 27.65
C ALA A 700 -5.19 29.49 27.70
N GLY A 701 -5.72 29.24 28.89
CA GLY A 701 -7.16 29.24 29.12
C GLY A 701 -7.75 30.53 28.55
N THR A 702 -8.52 30.43 27.46
CA THR A 702 -9.36 31.52 27.00
C THR A 702 -10.54 31.58 27.98
N SER A 703 -10.50 32.48 28.97
CA SER A 703 -11.71 32.84 29.72
C SER A 703 -12.60 33.70 28.82
N ALA A 704 -13.12 33.09 27.76
CA ALA A 704 -14.24 33.63 27.02
C ALA A 704 -15.50 32.92 27.51
N TYR A 705 -15.83 33.06 28.81
CA TYR A 705 -17.19 33.07 29.38
C TYR A 705 -17.09 33.13 30.91
N GLY A 706 -17.78 34.08 31.55
CA GLY A 706 -17.73 34.31 32.99
C GLY A 706 -18.27 33.14 33.82
N ALA A 707 -17.36 32.37 34.41
CA ALA A 707 -17.69 31.47 35.51
C ALA A 707 -17.78 32.28 36.83
N PRO A 708 -18.79 32.04 37.68
CA PRO A 708 -19.01 32.78 38.93
C PRO A 708 -18.02 32.43 40.05
N GLU A 709 -17.89 33.37 40.98
CA GLU A 709 -16.94 33.52 42.12
C GLU A 709 -16.87 32.38 43.18
N ASP A 710 -17.42 31.19 42.94
CA ASP A 710 -17.35 30.10 43.92
C ASP A 710 -16.12 29.21 43.69
N ALA A 711 -15.15 29.36 44.60
CA ALA A 711 -13.91 28.61 44.71
C ALA A 711 -14.03 27.09 44.45
N GLY A 712 -13.25 26.57 43.48
CA GLY A 712 -12.84 25.15 43.46
C GLY A 712 -12.87 24.40 42.11
N ALA A 713 -13.46 24.95 41.05
CA ALA A 713 -13.82 24.16 39.87
C ALA A 713 -12.97 24.33 38.59
N SER A 714 -11.97 25.22 38.56
CA SER A 714 -11.12 25.41 37.36
C SER A 714 -9.66 25.71 37.73
N GLY A 715 -8.71 25.13 37.00
CA GLY A 715 -7.27 25.32 37.20
C GLY A 715 -6.46 24.00 37.24
N THR A 716 -5.22 24.06 37.75
CA THR A 716 -4.33 22.90 37.84
C THR A 716 -4.32 22.31 39.26
N VAL A 717 -4.43 20.99 39.38
CA VAL A 717 -4.26 20.26 40.64
C VAL A 717 -3.00 19.38 40.54
N ILE A 718 -2.11 19.49 41.52
CA ILE A 718 -0.89 18.69 41.61
C ILE A 718 -1.00 17.83 42.86
N GLU A 719 -1.51 16.62 42.71
CA GLU A 719 -1.63 15.64 43.80
C GLU A 719 -0.32 14.88 44.02
N GLY A 720 0.46 14.66 42.97
CA GLY A 720 1.74 13.93 43.02
C GLY A 720 2.77 14.40 41.99
N GLY A 721 4.04 14.16 42.27
CA GLY A 721 5.13 14.35 41.31
C GLY A 721 5.46 15.83 41.11
N THR A 722 5.82 16.21 39.88
CA THR A 722 6.18 17.60 39.56
C THR A 722 5.43 18.11 38.32
N VAL A 723 4.88 19.32 38.40
CA VAL A 723 4.56 20.12 37.21
C VAL A 723 5.66 21.15 37.02
N ARG A 724 6.31 21.13 35.86
CA ARG A 724 7.38 22.08 35.48
C ARG A 724 6.91 22.94 34.32
N ILE A 725 7.03 24.26 34.47
CA ILE A 725 6.70 25.25 33.45
C ILE A 725 7.98 25.76 32.80
N GLY A 726 8.07 25.76 31.48
CA GLY A 726 9.15 26.45 30.75
C GLY A 726 10.36 25.60 30.37
N ALA A 727 10.82 24.69 31.23
CA ALA A 727 11.99 23.83 30.99
C ALA A 727 13.27 24.58 30.56
N GLY A 728 13.45 25.82 31.02
CA GLY A 728 14.54 26.72 30.66
C GLY A 728 14.27 27.58 29.42
N GLY A 729 13.11 27.43 28.76
CA GLY A 729 12.70 28.20 27.59
C GLY A 729 11.77 29.38 27.91
N ALA A 730 11.45 30.14 26.86
CA ALA A 730 10.56 31.30 26.89
C ALA A 730 9.09 30.97 26.53
N PHE A 731 8.71 29.69 26.56
CA PHE A 731 7.33 29.24 26.33
C PHE A 731 6.90 28.28 27.43
N GLY A 732 5.60 28.20 27.71
CA GLY A 732 5.07 27.45 28.85
C GLY A 732 4.38 28.36 29.85
N MET A 733 3.09 28.15 30.05
CA MET A 733 2.31 28.75 31.14
C MET A 733 1.23 27.78 31.63
N ILE A 734 0.68 28.08 32.80
CA ILE A 734 -0.61 27.57 33.30
C ILE A 734 -1.44 28.78 33.74
N ARG A 735 -2.77 28.71 33.59
CA ARG A 735 -3.70 29.77 34.00
C ARG A 735 -4.65 29.27 35.09
N GLY A 736 -5.28 30.22 35.79
CA GLY A 736 -6.19 29.91 36.91
C GLY A 736 -5.46 29.57 38.21
N ASN A 737 -6.23 29.06 39.18
CA ASN A 737 -5.69 28.66 40.49
C ASN A 737 -4.91 27.35 40.39
N VAL A 738 -3.93 27.18 41.28
CA VAL A 738 -3.19 25.92 41.42
C VAL A 738 -3.38 25.37 42.82
N LEU A 739 -3.90 24.15 42.92
CA LEU A 739 -3.85 23.35 44.15
C LEU A 739 -2.58 22.49 44.11
N ASN A 740 -1.51 22.97 44.75
CA ASN A 740 -0.22 22.30 44.79
C ASN A 740 -0.08 21.50 46.09
N ASN A 741 -0.24 20.17 46.01
CA ASN A 741 0.01 19.24 47.12
C ASN A 741 1.33 18.46 46.97
N ALA A 742 2.11 18.71 45.91
CA ALA A 742 3.39 18.06 45.65
C ALA A 742 4.49 19.07 45.29
N ARG A 743 4.84 19.22 44.00
CA ARG A 743 5.89 20.15 43.55
C ARG A 743 5.48 20.91 42.29
N LEU A 744 5.56 22.23 42.37
CA LEU A 744 5.43 23.15 41.23
C LEU A 744 6.77 23.81 40.94
N VAL A 745 7.22 23.79 39.68
CA VAL A 745 8.49 24.39 39.25
C VAL A 745 8.23 25.41 38.13
N PHE A 746 8.66 26.64 38.33
CA PHE A 746 8.76 27.64 37.26
C PHE A 746 10.21 27.72 36.76
N ASP A 747 10.42 27.25 35.55
CA ASP A 747 11.71 27.14 34.87
C ASP A 747 11.66 27.92 33.54
N ARG A 748 11.41 29.23 33.64
CA ARG A 748 11.25 30.17 32.51
C ARG A 748 12.52 31.02 32.31
N SER A 749 12.97 31.19 31.07
CA SER A 749 14.11 32.07 30.77
C SER A 749 13.77 33.56 30.78
N ASP A 750 12.50 33.91 30.63
CA ASP A 750 11.96 35.26 30.53
C ASP A 750 11.00 35.59 31.68
N ASP A 751 10.61 36.86 31.74
CA ASP A 751 9.80 37.39 32.83
C ASP A 751 8.32 36.97 32.67
N VAL A 752 7.79 36.28 33.67
CA VAL A 752 6.41 35.82 33.72
C VAL A 752 5.68 36.40 34.92
N ARG A 753 4.46 36.89 34.69
CA ARG A 753 3.53 37.29 35.74
C ARG A 753 2.45 36.22 35.88
N PHE A 754 2.45 35.53 37.01
CA PHE A 754 1.39 34.58 37.33
C PHE A 754 0.23 35.35 37.98
N GLY A 755 -0.93 35.32 37.31
CA GLY A 755 -2.18 35.92 37.80
C GLY A 755 -2.60 37.27 37.19
N ALA A 756 -1.91 37.80 36.16
CA ALA A 756 -2.26 39.11 35.58
C ALA A 756 -2.55 39.06 34.07
N LEU A 757 -3.75 38.60 33.68
CA LEU A 757 -4.30 38.84 32.34
C LEU A 757 -5.83 39.03 32.39
N GLY A 758 -6.27 40.29 32.30
CA GLY A 758 -7.57 40.68 31.71
C GLY A 758 -8.87 40.55 32.54
N VAL A 759 -8.85 39.99 33.74
CA VAL A 759 -10.03 39.93 34.64
C VAL A 759 -9.62 40.08 36.10
N THR A 760 -10.57 40.52 36.92
CA THR A 760 -10.50 40.98 38.32
C THR A 760 -9.95 39.96 39.35
N GLU A 761 -9.41 38.82 38.94
CA GLU A 761 -8.96 37.75 39.85
C GLU A 761 -7.52 37.32 39.54
N SER A 762 -6.65 37.47 40.54
CA SER A 762 -5.27 37.00 40.49
C SER A 762 -5.21 35.49 40.74
N GLY A 763 -4.52 34.74 39.89
CA GLY A 763 -4.29 33.30 40.11
C GLY A 763 -3.60 33.03 41.45
N VAL A 764 -4.17 32.13 42.25
CA VAL A 764 -3.69 31.75 43.59
C VAL A 764 -3.07 30.36 43.58
N ILE A 765 -1.93 30.19 44.24
CA ILE A 765 -1.35 28.89 44.59
C ILE A 765 -1.76 28.52 46.03
N SER A 766 -2.32 27.33 46.22
CA SER A 766 -2.79 26.78 47.49
C SER A 766 -2.27 25.35 47.72
N GLY A 767 -2.52 24.75 48.88
CA GLY A 767 -2.16 23.35 49.19
C GLY A 767 -0.94 23.19 50.11
N THR A 768 -0.36 21.98 50.16
CA THR A 768 0.75 21.63 51.08
C THR A 768 2.11 21.45 50.39
N GLY A 769 2.14 21.55 49.07
CA GLY A 769 3.30 21.28 48.22
C GLY A 769 4.33 22.41 48.21
N SER A 770 5.48 22.12 47.60
CA SER A 770 6.61 23.04 47.45
C SER A 770 6.58 23.82 46.13
N LEU A 771 7.14 25.02 46.13
CA LEU A 771 7.34 25.85 44.95
C LEU A 771 8.85 26.00 44.67
N THR A 772 9.28 25.82 43.42
CA THR A 772 10.66 26.11 42.98
C THR A 772 10.65 27.13 41.86
N LYS A 773 11.43 28.19 42.00
CA LYS A 773 11.74 29.14 40.92
C LYS A 773 13.15 28.85 40.40
N ALA A 774 13.25 28.22 39.22
CA ALA A 774 14.47 27.62 38.68
C ALA A 774 15.04 28.34 37.44
N GLY A 775 14.20 29.00 36.63
CA GLY A 775 14.64 29.62 35.38
C GLY A 775 15.29 30.99 35.57
N ALA A 776 15.94 31.55 34.54
CA ALA A 776 16.68 32.81 34.63
C ALA A 776 15.78 34.07 34.71
N GLY A 777 14.56 34.02 34.16
CA GLY A 777 13.66 35.18 34.12
C GLY A 777 13.04 35.53 35.47
N ALA A 778 12.32 36.63 35.58
CA ALA A 778 11.58 37.01 36.78
C ALA A 778 10.21 36.32 36.84
N LEU A 779 9.85 35.75 38.00
CA LEU A 779 8.47 35.29 38.27
C LEU A 779 7.82 36.28 39.23
N ARG A 780 6.72 36.91 38.83
CA ARG A 780 5.88 37.71 39.72
C ARG A 780 4.62 36.95 40.12
N LEU A 781 4.38 36.81 41.43
CA LEU A 781 3.17 36.23 42.00
C LEU A 781 2.25 37.34 42.51
N GLU A 782 1.16 37.61 41.79
CA GLU A 782 0.23 38.69 42.13
C GLU A 782 -0.84 38.26 43.15
N GLY A 783 -1.24 36.98 43.15
CA GLY A 783 -2.32 36.48 44.01
C GLY A 783 -1.91 36.26 45.48
N ASP A 784 -2.92 36.14 46.35
CA ASP A 784 -2.77 35.77 47.75
C ASP A 784 -2.52 34.25 47.88
N ASN A 785 -1.27 33.84 47.76
CA ASN A 785 -0.85 32.44 47.82
C ASN A 785 -0.90 31.89 49.24
N THR A 786 -1.60 30.77 49.41
CA THR A 786 -1.92 30.14 50.71
C THR A 786 -1.25 28.79 50.94
N PHE A 787 -0.42 28.33 50.00
CA PHE A 787 0.27 27.05 50.16
C PHE A 787 1.28 27.07 51.31
N THR A 788 1.43 25.94 52.01
CA THR A 788 2.23 25.87 53.24
C THR A 788 3.60 25.22 53.08
N GLY A 789 3.86 24.53 51.96
CA GLY A 789 5.16 23.96 51.67
C GLY A 789 6.20 25.03 51.27
N PRO A 790 7.51 24.73 51.39
CA PRO A 790 8.56 25.71 51.22
C PRO A 790 8.68 26.20 49.78
N THR A 791 9.11 27.45 49.63
CA THR A 791 9.50 28.06 48.35
C THR A 791 11.01 28.15 48.25
N VAL A 792 11.59 27.67 47.14
CA VAL A 792 13.02 27.78 46.85
C VAL A 792 13.23 28.61 45.59
N VAL A 793 13.93 29.73 45.71
CA VAL A 793 14.40 30.53 44.57
C VAL A 793 15.81 30.05 44.22
N GLN A 794 15.91 29.21 43.20
CA GLN A 794 17.16 28.61 42.74
C GLN A 794 17.92 29.50 41.75
N ALA A 795 17.20 30.24 40.89
CA ALA A 795 17.79 31.20 39.96
C ALA A 795 16.79 32.29 39.54
N GLY A 796 17.31 33.35 38.92
CA GLY A 796 16.54 34.51 38.48
C GLY A 796 15.89 35.25 39.64
N THR A 797 14.77 35.91 39.37
CA THR A 797 14.06 36.73 40.37
C THR A 797 12.69 36.14 40.72
N LEU A 798 12.34 36.10 42.00
CA LEU A 798 10.97 35.93 42.48
C LEU A 798 10.47 37.26 43.04
N SER A 799 9.38 37.80 42.50
CA SER A 799 8.73 39.03 42.97
C SER A 799 7.37 38.70 43.61
N ILE A 800 7.17 39.05 44.86
CA ILE A 800 5.90 38.85 45.58
C ILE A 800 5.07 40.14 45.52
N GLY A 801 3.93 40.10 44.85
CA GLY A 801 2.97 41.21 44.79
C GLY A 801 1.80 41.06 45.77
N GLY A 802 1.30 39.83 45.95
CA GLY A 802 0.22 39.51 46.90
C GLY A 802 0.72 38.98 48.24
N LYS A 803 -0.04 38.08 48.87
CA LYS A 803 0.41 37.30 50.04
C LYS A 803 1.17 36.01 49.65
N HIS A 804 2.06 35.59 50.53
CA HIS A 804 2.78 34.32 50.47
C HIS A 804 2.86 33.71 51.87
N ALA A 805 2.19 32.58 52.09
CA ALA A 805 2.04 32.02 53.44
C ALA A 805 3.27 31.26 53.97
N SER A 806 4.07 30.65 53.10
CA SER A 806 5.16 29.74 53.48
C SER A 806 6.55 30.40 53.51
N SER A 807 7.55 29.65 53.95
CA SER A 807 8.94 30.10 53.98
C SER A 807 9.56 30.21 52.59
N ILE A 808 10.47 31.16 52.41
CA ILE A 808 11.25 31.34 51.17
C ILE A 808 12.74 31.16 51.47
N THR A 809 13.42 30.31 50.69
CA THR A 809 14.88 30.20 50.66
C THR A 809 15.41 30.75 49.33
N VAL A 810 16.35 31.69 49.39
CA VAL A 810 17.00 32.30 48.22
C VAL A 810 18.41 31.75 48.09
N ALA A 811 18.67 31.03 46.99
CA ALA A 811 19.97 30.43 46.71
C ALA A 811 20.97 31.45 46.13
N SER A 812 22.24 31.03 46.02
CA SER A 812 23.30 31.82 45.38
C SER A 812 22.92 32.25 43.95
N GLY A 813 23.05 33.54 43.64
CA GLY A 813 22.74 34.12 42.34
C GLY A 813 21.25 34.36 42.07
N ALA A 814 20.36 34.01 43.01
CA ALA A 814 18.93 34.26 42.92
C ALA A 814 18.54 35.53 43.68
N THR A 815 17.41 36.13 43.28
CA THR A 815 16.87 37.35 43.90
C THR A 815 15.43 37.14 44.36
N LEU A 816 15.12 37.54 45.60
CA LEU A 816 13.75 37.75 46.08
C LEU A 816 13.48 39.25 46.14
N THR A 817 12.33 39.68 45.66
CA THR A 817 11.87 41.08 45.73
C THR A 817 10.35 41.15 45.85
N GLY A 818 9.79 42.36 45.83
CA GLY A 818 8.36 42.56 45.79
C GLY A 818 7.88 43.75 46.58
N ASP A 819 6.56 43.82 46.68
CA ASP A 819 5.76 44.83 47.37
C ASP A 819 4.58 44.21 48.13
N GLY A 820 4.58 42.88 48.27
CA GLY A 820 3.55 42.09 48.96
C GLY A 820 3.93 41.70 50.40
N LYS A 821 3.31 40.62 50.90
CA LYS A 821 3.48 40.10 52.26
C LYS A 821 3.90 38.64 52.25
N ILE A 822 4.94 38.30 53.02
CA ILE A 822 5.47 36.94 53.20
C ILE A 822 5.33 36.58 54.68
N SER A 823 4.38 35.72 55.02
CA SER A 823 4.13 35.34 56.42
C SER A 823 5.17 34.34 56.97
N GLY A 824 5.84 33.58 56.09
CA GLY A 824 6.87 32.62 56.48
C GLY A 824 8.26 33.24 56.59
N ALA A 825 9.20 32.48 57.16
CA ALA A 825 10.59 32.88 57.28
C ALA A 825 11.27 33.03 55.90
N VAL A 826 12.05 34.09 55.73
CA VAL A 826 12.89 34.36 54.57
C VAL A 826 14.35 34.08 54.94
N SER A 827 14.97 33.12 54.25
CA SER A 827 16.40 32.79 54.39
C SER A 827 17.13 33.09 53.09
N VAL A 828 18.16 33.92 53.15
CA VAL A 828 19.03 34.25 52.01
C VAL A 828 20.36 33.55 52.22
N GLN A 829 20.76 32.69 51.28
CA GLN A 829 22.05 31.99 51.33
C GLN A 829 23.17 32.87 50.76
N GLY A 830 24.42 32.53 51.04
CA GLY A 830 25.60 33.17 50.45
C GLY A 830 25.50 33.34 48.95
N GLY A 831 25.70 34.59 48.49
CA GLY A 831 25.56 34.98 47.08
C GLY A 831 24.13 35.19 46.59
N GLY A 832 23.10 34.96 47.41
CA GLY A 832 21.70 35.30 47.11
C GLY A 832 21.35 36.75 47.49
N PHE A 833 20.24 37.26 46.97
CA PHE A 833 19.80 38.65 47.16
C PHE A 833 18.36 38.75 47.66
N LEU A 834 18.15 39.51 48.74
CA LEU A 834 16.86 40.13 49.04
C LEU A 834 16.93 41.58 48.54
N ALA A 835 16.16 41.91 47.52
CA ALA A 835 16.14 43.23 46.90
C ALA A 835 14.85 43.96 47.22
N VAL A 836 14.97 45.10 47.88
CA VAL A 836 13.87 46.01 48.18
C VAL A 836 13.95 47.18 47.20
N GLU A 837 13.09 47.14 46.19
CA GLU A 837 13.08 48.11 45.08
C GLU A 837 12.63 49.51 45.54
N TYR A 838 13.00 50.55 44.80
CA TYR A 838 12.47 51.90 45.03
C TYR A 838 10.96 51.98 44.75
N GLY A 839 10.20 52.61 45.66
CA GLY A 839 8.77 52.84 45.47
C GLY A 839 8.03 53.08 46.79
N ALA A 840 6.73 53.34 46.70
CA ALA A 840 5.86 53.40 47.88
C ALA A 840 5.53 52.00 48.42
N GLY A 841 5.17 51.93 49.70
CA GLY A 841 4.81 50.70 50.40
C GLY A 841 5.97 50.04 51.13
N ALA A 842 5.75 48.80 51.57
CA ALA A 842 6.75 47.95 52.19
C ALA A 842 6.65 46.53 51.62
N LEU A 843 7.77 45.80 51.65
CA LEU A 843 7.75 44.35 51.56
C LEU A 843 7.64 43.84 53.00
N GLU A 844 6.53 43.19 53.35
CA GLU A 844 6.35 42.61 54.70
C GLU A 844 6.87 41.17 54.70
N ILE A 845 7.67 40.78 55.69
CA ILE A 845 8.20 39.43 55.89
C ILE A 845 8.06 38.95 57.34
N GLY A 846 8.05 37.63 57.55
CA GLY A 846 8.06 36.99 58.87
C GLY A 846 9.44 37.09 59.54
N ASP A 847 10.13 35.97 59.73
CA ASP A 847 11.54 35.98 60.15
C ASP A 847 12.46 36.33 58.96
N LEU A 848 13.57 37.01 59.22
CA LEU A 848 14.66 37.25 58.27
C LEU A 848 15.95 36.58 58.74
N SER A 849 16.56 35.76 57.90
CA SER A 849 17.91 35.21 58.10
C SER A 849 18.77 35.47 56.87
N LEU A 850 19.82 36.28 57.01
CA LEU A 850 20.70 36.64 55.88
C LEU A 850 21.96 35.79 55.77
N GLY A 851 22.50 35.20 56.84
CA GLY A 851 23.78 34.48 56.77
C GLY A 851 24.87 35.34 56.12
N ASP A 852 25.49 34.85 55.04
CA ASP A 852 26.42 35.57 54.15
C ASP A 852 25.77 36.09 52.84
N GLY A 853 24.43 36.11 52.78
CA GLY A 853 23.63 36.66 51.69
C GLY A 853 23.57 38.19 51.68
N SER A 854 23.05 38.77 50.59
CA SER A 854 22.97 40.23 50.40
C SER A 854 21.55 40.79 50.60
N LEU A 855 21.44 41.92 51.28
CA LEU A 855 20.25 42.77 51.30
C LEU A 855 20.53 44.04 50.48
N SER A 856 19.72 44.32 49.47
CA SER A 856 19.90 45.47 48.58
C SER A 856 18.70 46.42 48.66
N PHE A 857 18.93 47.72 48.77
CA PHE A 857 17.87 48.75 48.73
C PHE A 857 18.05 49.73 47.58
N GLY A 858 16.95 50.08 46.93
CA GLY A 858 16.89 51.17 45.96
C GLY A 858 16.53 52.51 46.60
N LEU A 859 17.34 53.54 46.34
CA LEU A 859 17.13 54.90 46.84
C LEU A 859 16.80 55.87 45.70
N GLY A 860 15.82 56.76 45.88
CA GLY A 860 15.39 57.72 44.84
C GLY A 860 14.48 58.84 45.36
N GLY A 861 14.32 59.91 44.57
CA GLY A 861 13.39 61.03 44.84
C GLY A 861 13.88 62.10 45.84
N THR A 862 13.17 63.24 45.92
CA THR A 862 13.46 64.35 46.84
C THR A 862 12.67 64.23 48.16
N GLY A 863 13.32 64.06 49.32
CA GLY A 863 12.69 64.11 50.65
C GLY A 863 12.78 62.82 51.49
N THR A 864 11.96 62.71 52.55
CA THR A 864 12.00 61.65 53.58
C THR A 864 11.46 60.27 53.17
N THR A 865 10.98 60.08 51.93
CA THR A 865 10.46 58.80 51.43
C THR A 865 11.50 58.07 50.57
N ALA A 866 12.71 57.94 51.10
CA ALA A 866 13.90 57.60 50.33
C ALA A 866 14.02 56.11 49.93
N ALA A 867 13.21 55.20 50.47
CA ALA A 867 13.25 53.77 50.13
C ALA A 867 11.87 53.13 50.32
N ARG A 868 11.54 52.09 49.55
CA ARG A 868 10.54 51.10 50.00
C ARG A 868 11.12 50.42 51.24
N ARG A 869 10.28 50.18 52.23
CA ARG A 869 10.71 49.63 53.52
C ARG A 869 10.67 48.09 53.51
N LEU A 870 11.55 47.45 54.28
CA LEU A 870 11.39 46.04 54.64
C LEU A 870 10.78 45.97 56.03
N ASP A 871 9.58 45.42 56.13
CA ASP A 871 8.87 45.29 57.40
C ASP A 871 9.01 43.85 57.87
N VAL A 872 9.58 43.65 59.06
CA VAL A 872 9.85 42.34 59.63
C VAL A 872 9.01 42.17 60.89
N THR A 873 8.13 41.17 60.88
CA THR A 873 7.23 40.88 62.02
C THR A 873 7.75 39.75 62.91
N GLY A 874 9.02 39.40 62.78
CA GLY A 874 9.68 38.30 63.46
C GLY A 874 11.15 38.60 63.72
N SER A 875 11.94 37.57 63.97
CA SER A 875 13.36 37.74 64.27
C SER A 875 14.17 38.17 63.04
N VAL A 876 15.14 39.08 63.25
CA VAL A 876 16.13 39.48 62.23
C VAL A 876 17.50 38.92 62.62
N SER A 877 18.03 37.97 61.85
CA SER A 877 19.38 37.42 62.00
C SER A 877 20.25 37.81 60.81
N LEU A 878 21.22 38.69 61.04
CA LEU A 878 22.09 39.22 59.99
C LEU A 878 23.30 38.32 59.73
N ASP A 879 23.89 37.75 60.78
CA ASP A 879 24.97 36.74 60.75
C ASP A 879 26.14 37.00 59.75
N GLY A 880 26.49 38.26 59.48
CA GLY A 880 27.54 38.63 58.52
C GLY A 880 27.04 38.90 57.10
N GLY A 881 25.76 39.17 56.92
CA GLY A 881 25.19 39.49 55.61
C GLY A 881 25.72 40.79 55.02
N ILE A 882 25.57 40.97 53.71
CA ILE A 882 26.12 42.11 52.98
C ILE A 882 25.02 43.14 52.72
N LEU A 883 25.20 44.37 53.18
CA LEU A 883 24.32 45.48 52.82
C LEU A 883 24.77 46.10 51.50
N ARG A 884 23.84 46.24 50.55
CA ARG A 884 24.04 46.89 49.24
C ARG A 884 23.00 47.96 49.04
N HIS A 885 23.33 48.93 48.19
CA HIS A 885 22.48 50.05 47.85
C HIS A 885 22.69 50.41 46.38
N PHE A 886 21.66 50.94 45.74
CA PHE A 886 21.77 51.60 44.45
C PHE A 886 20.96 52.89 44.48
N VAL A 887 21.51 53.93 43.84
CA VAL A 887 20.93 55.27 43.86
C VAL A 887 20.37 55.58 42.48
N LEU A 888 19.08 55.92 42.42
CA LEU A 888 18.41 56.40 41.22
C LEU A 888 18.58 57.92 41.11
N SER A 889 18.57 58.45 39.89
CA SER A 889 18.71 59.89 39.63
C SER A 889 17.72 60.72 40.46
N GLY A 890 18.22 61.72 41.19
CA GLY A 890 17.41 62.65 41.98
C GLY A 890 17.24 62.30 43.45
N PHE A 891 17.90 61.26 43.95
CA PHE A 891 18.14 61.12 45.39
C PHE A 891 19.05 62.26 45.88
N ALA A 892 18.68 62.92 46.97
CA ALA A 892 19.54 63.89 47.64
C ALA A 892 19.32 63.76 49.14
N ALA A 893 20.38 63.37 49.86
CA ALA A 893 20.33 63.22 51.30
C ALA A 893 20.07 64.58 51.97
N SER A 894 19.03 64.67 52.79
CA SER A 894 18.85 65.83 53.67
C SER A 894 19.79 65.70 54.88
N PRO A 895 20.33 66.80 55.43
CA PRO A 895 21.07 66.75 56.69
C PRO A 895 20.19 66.18 57.81
N ASP A 896 20.77 65.34 58.65
CA ASP A 896 20.06 64.64 59.73
C ASP A 896 18.88 63.73 59.26
N GLN A 897 18.94 63.26 58.02
CA GLN A 897 17.96 62.33 57.46
C GLN A 897 18.19 60.93 58.00
N THR A 898 17.12 60.31 58.51
CA THR A 898 17.07 58.89 58.82
C THR A 898 16.35 58.15 57.70
N ILE A 899 17.00 57.14 57.12
CA ILE A 899 16.41 56.16 56.21
C ILE A 899 16.16 54.89 57.01
N LEU A 900 14.91 54.44 57.03
CA LEU A 900 14.52 53.18 57.66
C LEU A 900 14.67 52.05 56.63
N LEU A 901 15.67 51.20 56.84
CA LEU A 901 15.95 50.06 55.96
C LEU A 901 15.07 48.87 56.37
N ILE A 902 15.15 48.49 57.65
CA ILE A 902 14.35 47.43 58.23
C ILE A 902 13.55 48.03 59.39
N ASP A 903 12.22 47.98 59.27
CA ASP A 903 11.29 48.19 60.37
C ASP A 903 11.02 46.86 61.04
N ASN A 904 11.52 46.68 62.25
CA ASN A 904 11.19 45.51 63.04
C ASN A 904 10.04 45.85 63.98
N ASP A 905 9.20 44.88 64.34
CA ASP A 905 7.93 45.14 65.03
C ASP A 905 8.02 45.63 66.50
N GLY A 906 9.20 46.06 66.95
CA GLY A 906 9.43 46.52 68.32
C GLY A 906 9.48 45.43 69.39
N THR A 907 9.24 44.15 69.06
CA THR A 907 9.18 43.05 70.05
C THR A 907 10.36 42.10 70.01
N ASP A 908 10.92 41.83 68.83
CA ASP A 908 12.02 40.88 68.64
C ASP A 908 13.39 41.57 68.49
N ALA A 909 14.50 40.86 68.74
CA ALA A 909 15.84 41.44 68.63
C ALA A 909 16.41 41.32 67.20
N VAL A 910 17.09 42.38 66.73
CA VAL A 910 18.06 42.28 65.63
C VAL A 910 19.32 41.62 66.16
N ASN A 911 19.68 40.47 65.60
CA ASN A 911 20.82 39.66 65.99
C ASN A 911 21.95 39.74 64.94
N GLY A 912 23.16 40.04 65.40
CA GLY A 912 24.33 40.26 64.54
C GLY A 912 24.39 41.66 63.91
N THR A 913 25.35 41.85 63.02
CA THR A 913 25.53 43.06 62.20
C THR A 913 25.77 42.64 60.75
N PHE A 914 25.66 43.59 59.80
CA PHE A 914 26.14 43.37 58.45
C PHE A 914 27.67 43.23 58.45
N GLU A 915 28.23 42.57 57.44
CA GLU A 915 29.67 42.39 57.26
C GLU A 915 30.39 43.75 57.25
N GLY A 916 31.38 43.91 58.14
CA GLY A 916 32.19 45.14 58.21
C GLY A 916 31.49 46.38 58.79
N LEU A 917 30.20 46.29 59.12
CA LEU A 917 29.39 47.42 59.58
C LEU A 917 28.97 47.21 61.04
N ALA A 918 29.83 47.57 62.00
CA ALA A 918 29.42 47.61 63.41
C ALA A 918 28.40 48.74 63.67
N GLU A 919 27.75 48.74 64.84
CA GLU A 919 26.89 49.84 65.29
C GLU A 919 27.59 51.20 65.14
N GLY A 920 26.97 52.13 64.43
CA GLY A 920 27.50 53.47 64.15
C GLY A 920 28.54 53.56 63.04
N ALA A 921 28.83 52.45 62.34
CA ALA A 921 29.71 52.42 61.17
C ALA A 921 29.17 53.33 60.05
N VAL A 922 30.09 53.88 59.26
CA VAL A 922 29.76 54.76 58.14
C VAL A 922 29.50 53.91 56.90
N VAL A 923 28.36 54.16 56.27
CA VAL A 923 27.96 53.68 54.95
C VAL A 923 27.90 54.91 54.05
N GLU A 924 28.79 54.99 53.07
CA GLU A 924 28.81 56.09 52.12
C GLU A 924 27.75 55.85 51.03
N ILE A 925 26.84 56.82 50.85
CA ILE A 925 25.80 56.79 49.82
C ILE A 925 25.82 58.11 49.07
N ASP A 926 26.18 58.07 47.79
CA ASP A 926 26.21 59.27 46.93
C ASP A 926 27.01 60.42 47.58
N GLU A 927 28.27 60.13 47.95
CA GLU A 927 29.21 61.03 48.66
C GLU A 927 28.74 61.51 50.04
N THR A 928 27.60 61.00 50.54
CA THR A 928 27.07 61.33 51.87
C THR A 928 27.34 60.18 52.84
N ASP A 929 28.01 60.50 53.94
CA ASP A 929 28.19 59.59 55.07
C ASP A 929 26.89 59.39 55.83
N PHE A 930 26.36 58.16 55.81
CA PHE A 930 25.31 57.71 56.72
C PHE A 930 25.89 56.83 57.82
N ARG A 931 25.41 56.96 59.04
CA ARG A 931 25.73 56.03 60.13
C ARG A 931 24.63 54.99 60.26
N ILE A 932 25.01 53.72 60.25
CA ILE A 932 24.07 52.62 60.51
C ILE A 932 23.80 52.47 61.99
N SER A 933 22.55 52.19 62.35
CA SER A 933 22.11 51.84 63.69
C SER A 933 21.22 50.62 63.62
N TYR A 934 21.53 49.60 64.41
CA TYR A 934 20.75 48.36 64.59
C TYR A 934 19.76 48.46 65.75
N ARG A 935 19.69 49.63 66.39
CA ARG A 935 18.77 49.98 67.49
C ARG A 935 18.02 51.28 67.17
N GLY A 936 17.78 51.52 65.88
CA GLY A 936 17.10 52.70 65.37
C GLY A 936 15.61 52.70 65.72
N GLY A 937 14.92 53.79 65.36
CA GLY A 937 13.47 53.94 65.49
C GLY A 937 12.95 53.66 66.91
N ASP A 938 12.24 52.56 67.11
CA ASP A 938 11.67 52.18 68.41
C ASP A 938 12.62 51.34 69.32
N GLY A 939 13.81 50.99 68.83
CA GLY A 939 14.89 50.38 69.60
C GLY A 939 15.43 49.07 69.02
N ASN A 940 14.80 48.52 67.98
CA ASN A 940 15.23 47.32 67.27
C ASN A 940 15.14 47.46 65.73
N ASP A 941 15.08 48.69 65.20
CA ASP A 941 15.10 48.94 63.75
C ASP A 941 16.52 49.07 63.18
N ILE A 942 16.66 48.77 61.89
CA ILE A 942 17.88 49.09 61.14
C ILE A 942 17.68 50.39 60.35
N THR A 943 18.41 51.42 60.76
CA THR A 943 18.33 52.75 60.17
C THR A 943 19.69 53.25 59.72
N LEU A 944 19.70 54.10 58.68
CA LEU A 944 20.86 54.88 58.25
C LEU A 944 20.59 56.35 58.53
N ARG A 945 21.47 57.04 59.26
CA ARG A 945 21.31 58.46 59.58
C ARG A 945 22.46 59.31 59.04
N SER A 946 22.17 60.31 58.21
CA SER A 946 23.18 61.26 57.72
C SER A 946 23.64 62.21 58.84
N ALA A 947 24.85 62.74 58.73
CA ALA A 947 25.35 63.72 59.69
C ALA A 947 24.56 65.05 59.64
N ALA A 948 24.47 65.74 60.79
CA ALA A 948 23.90 67.09 60.84
C ALA A 948 24.84 68.12 60.16
N ALA A 949 24.29 69.05 59.38
CA ALA A 949 25.07 70.02 58.62
C ALA A 949 25.92 70.95 59.52
N PRO A 950 27.21 71.20 59.21
CA PRO A 950 27.96 72.32 59.78
C PRO A 950 27.59 73.66 59.11
N ALA A 951 27.71 74.77 59.85
CA ALA A 951 27.39 76.13 59.39
C ALA A 951 28.32 76.61 58.23
N PRO A 952 27.83 77.43 57.28
CA PRO A 952 28.55 77.70 56.03
C PRO A 952 29.53 78.88 56.12
N GLU A 953 30.73 78.75 55.53
CA GLU A 953 31.60 79.85 55.07
C GLU A 953 32.67 79.30 54.06
N PRO A 954 33.34 80.15 53.25
CA PRO A 954 33.11 80.37 51.82
C PRO A 954 34.12 79.69 50.86
N GLU A 955 33.73 79.63 49.58
CA GLU A 955 34.43 79.04 48.42
C GLU A 955 35.93 79.40 48.26
N GLN A 956 36.75 78.40 47.87
CA GLN A 956 37.93 78.58 47.01
C GLN A 956 38.19 77.37 46.10
N GLY A 957 38.11 77.64 44.78
CA GLY A 957 39.08 77.35 43.70
C GLY A 957 39.64 75.94 43.43
N PRO A 958 39.88 75.56 42.15
CA PRO A 958 39.92 74.17 41.68
C PRO A 958 41.33 73.61 41.43
N GLU A 959 41.50 72.28 41.54
CA GLU A 959 42.55 71.47 40.89
C GLU A 959 41.95 70.07 40.59
N THR A 960 41.62 69.68 39.35
CA THR A 960 42.46 69.16 38.23
C THR A 960 43.35 67.96 38.56
N GLY A 961 42.85 66.76 38.26
CA GLY A 961 43.60 65.54 37.98
C GLY A 961 42.74 64.60 37.12
N PRO A 962 43.24 64.02 36.02
CA PRO A 962 42.40 63.43 34.98
C PRO A 962 42.01 61.99 35.32
N GLU A 963 40.71 61.72 35.37
CA GLU A 963 40.11 60.39 35.32
C GLU A 963 39.38 60.26 33.97
N PRO A 964 39.43 59.11 33.28
CA PRO A 964 39.09 59.05 31.87
C PRO A 964 37.60 59.32 31.69
N GLN A 965 37.28 60.42 31.04
CA GLN A 965 35.91 60.76 30.67
C GLN A 965 35.37 59.65 29.75
N PRO A 966 34.19 59.07 30.03
CA PRO A 966 33.48 58.29 29.04
C PRO A 966 33.20 59.17 27.81
N GLU A 967 33.34 58.60 26.61
CA GLU A 967 33.28 59.31 25.32
C GLU A 967 31.98 60.13 25.10
N PHE A 968 30.91 59.90 25.89
CA PHE A 968 29.61 60.57 25.78
C PHE A 968 28.93 60.79 27.15
N THR A 969 28.27 61.93 27.35
CA THR A 969 27.43 62.23 28.53
C THR A 969 25.99 61.72 28.36
N ALA A 970 25.24 61.38 29.43
CA ALA A 970 23.82 60.98 29.35
C ALA A 970 22.94 61.89 28.47
N PRO A 971 23.04 63.23 28.53
CA PRO A 971 22.32 64.12 27.61
C PRO A 971 22.69 63.90 26.15
N GLN A 972 23.98 63.69 25.84
CA GLN A 972 24.44 63.37 24.49
C GLN A 972 23.94 62.00 24.04
N ILE A 973 23.93 60.98 24.90
CA ILE A 973 23.38 59.65 24.57
C ILE A 973 21.88 59.73 24.28
N ARG A 974 21.13 60.56 25.03
CA ARG A 974 19.70 60.80 24.80
C ARG A 974 19.41 61.54 23.49
N GLU A 975 20.23 62.53 23.14
CA GLU A 975 20.12 63.24 21.85
C GLU A 975 20.52 62.36 20.66
N LEU A 976 21.56 61.55 20.81
CA LEU A 976 22.02 60.58 19.81
C LEU A 976 21.00 59.45 19.61
N PHE A 977 20.37 58.98 20.69
CA PHE A 977 19.24 58.05 20.62
C PHE A 977 18.03 58.68 19.93
N ALA A 978 17.69 59.95 20.21
CA ALA A 978 16.58 60.61 19.54
C ALA A 978 16.81 60.73 18.01
N ALA A 979 18.07 60.88 17.59
CA ALA A 979 18.47 60.88 16.18
C ALA A 979 18.45 59.48 15.53
N ALA A 980 18.84 58.44 16.27
CA ALA A 980 18.91 57.05 15.79
C ALA A 980 17.56 56.32 15.84
N ALA A 981 16.82 56.47 16.94
CA ALA A 981 15.56 55.78 17.22
C ALA A 981 14.33 56.44 16.57
N GLY A 982 14.48 57.69 16.11
CA GLY A 982 13.45 58.43 15.37
C GLY A 982 12.28 58.98 16.20
N PHE A 983 12.32 58.85 17.53
CA PHE A 983 11.40 59.51 18.44
C PHE A 983 12.18 60.24 19.54
N ALA A 984 11.76 61.46 19.87
CA ALA A 984 12.45 62.25 20.89
C ALA A 984 12.06 61.73 22.29
N SER A 985 13.03 61.61 23.21
CA SER A 985 12.76 61.16 24.59
C SER A 985 11.80 62.08 25.37
N ASN A 986 11.53 63.28 24.84
CA ASN A 986 10.59 64.27 25.36
C ASN A 986 9.30 64.39 24.52
N SER A 987 9.06 63.47 23.58
CA SER A 987 7.84 63.47 22.76
C SER A 987 6.59 63.44 23.66
N PRO A 988 5.58 64.29 23.42
CA PRO A 988 4.32 64.25 24.17
C PRO A 988 3.64 62.89 24.10
N LYS A 989 3.85 62.13 23.01
CA LYS A 989 3.33 60.77 22.85
C LYS A 989 4.06 59.75 23.73
N ALA A 990 5.32 59.99 24.11
CA ALA A 990 6.16 59.07 24.89
C ALA A 990 6.11 59.29 26.42
N GLN A 991 5.36 60.29 26.92
CA GLN A 991 5.32 60.64 28.34
C GLN A 991 4.24 59.89 29.15
N ALA A 992 3.24 59.31 28.50
CA ALA A 992 2.19 58.56 29.16
C ALA A 992 2.54 57.06 29.19
N SER A 993 2.46 56.42 30.37
CA SER A 993 2.72 54.97 30.49
C SER A 993 1.73 54.12 29.70
N ASN A 994 0.53 54.66 29.46
CA ASN A 994 -0.54 54.02 28.71
C ASN A 994 -1.14 54.97 27.68
N ILE A 995 -1.76 54.40 26.65
CA ILE A 995 -2.52 55.13 25.64
C ILE A 995 -3.95 54.56 25.53
N THR A 996 -4.91 55.45 25.27
CA THR A 996 -6.31 55.05 25.06
C THR A 996 -6.53 54.73 23.58
N LEU A 997 -7.01 53.52 23.30
CA LEU A 997 -7.35 53.06 21.95
C LEU A 997 -8.69 53.64 21.48
N ALA A 998 -8.95 53.58 20.17
CA ALA A 998 -10.17 54.12 19.55
C ALA A 998 -11.48 53.46 20.05
N ASP A 999 -11.40 52.28 20.66
CA ASP A 999 -12.52 51.55 21.29
C ASP A 999 -12.70 51.87 22.78
N GLY A 1000 -11.89 52.79 23.33
CA GLY A 1000 -11.92 53.22 24.73
C GLY A 1000 -11.08 52.35 25.68
N THR A 1001 -10.45 51.28 25.20
CA THR A 1001 -9.56 50.44 26.01
C THR A 1001 -8.20 51.12 26.22
N VAL A 1002 -7.45 50.70 27.24
CA VAL A 1002 -6.14 51.27 27.60
C VAL A 1002 -5.06 50.24 27.32
N ALA A 1003 -4.04 50.59 26.55
CA ALA A 1003 -2.90 49.73 26.22
C ALA A 1003 -1.57 50.34 26.73
N PRO A 1004 -0.56 49.53 27.09
CA PRO A 1004 0.78 50.02 27.40
C PRO A 1004 1.36 50.81 26.22
N ASN A 1005 2.11 51.87 26.50
CA ASN A 1005 2.72 52.71 25.47
C ASN A 1005 4.13 52.20 25.11
N PRO A 1006 4.35 51.63 23.90
CA PRO A 1006 5.65 51.07 23.52
C PRO A 1006 6.77 52.12 23.46
N ALA A 1007 6.46 53.39 23.16
CA ALA A 1007 7.43 54.47 23.18
C ALA A 1007 7.88 54.83 24.61
N PHE A 1008 6.97 54.72 25.58
CA PHE A 1008 7.29 54.90 27.00
C PHE A 1008 8.14 53.73 27.53
N GLU A 1009 7.81 52.49 27.15
CA GLU A 1009 8.62 51.31 27.50
C GLU A 1009 10.03 51.38 26.92
N ALA A 1010 10.16 51.79 25.65
CA ALA A 1010 11.44 52.00 25.00
C ALA A 1010 12.27 53.10 25.70
N ALA A 1011 11.64 54.21 26.08
CA ALA A 1011 12.29 55.29 26.85
C ALA A 1011 12.77 54.82 28.24
N MET A 1012 12.00 53.96 28.92
CA MET A 1012 12.37 53.38 30.20
C MET A 1012 13.52 52.36 30.08
N ARG A 1013 13.50 51.51 29.05
CA ARG A 1013 14.61 50.57 28.75
C ARG A 1013 15.89 51.32 28.41
N LEU A 1014 15.79 52.42 27.64
CA LEU A 1014 16.92 53.28 27.33
C LEU A 1014 17.51 53.94 28.58
N ALA A 1015 16.66 54.44 29.48
CA ALA A 1015 17.14 55.05 30.73
C ALA A 1015 17.94 54.05 31.59
N ARG A 1016 17.54 52.78 31.62
CA ARG A 1016 18.29 51.70 32.30
C ARG A 1016 19.62 51.40 31.60
N LEU A 1017 19.61 51.35 30.28
CA LEU A 1017 20.81 51.06 29.49
C LEU A 1017 21.87 52.18 29.64
N ILE A 1018 21.43 53.45 29.65
CA ILE A 1018 22.29 54.61 29.95
C ILE A 1018 22.90 54.46 31.34
N ALA A 1019 22.09 54.12 32.36
CA ALA A 1019 22.57 53.93 33.72
C ALA A 1019 23.59 52.78 33.82
N GLN A 1020 23.40 51.68 33.08
CA GLN A 1020 24.36 50.57 33.01
C GLN A 1020 25.68 50.98 32.35
N PHE A 1021 25.63 51.79 31.29
CA PHE A 1021 26.82 52.30 30.60
C PHE A 1021 27.59 53.31 31.46
N GLU A 1022 26.90 54.27 32.10
CA GLU A 1022 27.51 55.22 33.04
C GLU A 1022 28.12 54.51 34.26
N ALA A 1023 27.53 53.39 34.70
CA ALA A 1023 28.07 52.54 35.76
C ALA A 1023 29.20 51.60 35.30
N GLY A 1024 29.61 51.63 34.02
CA GLY A 1024 30.65 50.77 33.44
C GLY A 1024 30.30 49.28 33.40
N ILE A 1025 29.02 48.92 33.55
CA ILE A 1025 28.52 47.53 33.51
C ILE A 1025 28.53 47.01 32.06
N ILE A 1026 28.27 47.90 31.11
CA ILE A 1026 28.33 47.63 29.67
C ILE A 1026 29.29 48.62 29.02
N ASP A 1027 29.97 48.19 27.97
CA ASP A 1027 30.86 49.02 27.17
C ASP A 1027 30.10 49.69 26.01
N ARG A 1028 30.83 50.42 25.15
CA ARG A 1028 30.24 51.14 24.02
C ARG A 1028 29.49 50.20 23.07
N ASP A 1029 30.04 49.02 22.83
CA ASP A 1029 29.42 48.02 21.96
C ASP A 1029 28.13 47.48 22.59
N GLY A 1030 28.12 47.20 23.89
CA GLY A 1030 26.91 46.82 24.63
C GLY A 1030 25.82 47.90 24.66
N LEU A 1031 26.22 49.18 24.70
CA LEU A 1031 25.29 50.31 24.59
C LEU A 1031 24.67 50.39 23.18
N ILE A 1032 25.49 50.29 22.12
CA ILE A 1032 25.01 50.30 20.73
C ILE A 1032 24.05 49.13 20.48
N GLU A 1033 24.39 47.96 21.01
CA GLU A 1033 23.57 46.76 20.89
C GLU A 1033 22.21 46.91 21.60
N GLY A 1034 22.22 47.36 22.85
CA GLY A 1034 20.98 47.59 23.58
C GLY A 1034 20.12 48.69 22.97
N VAL A 1035 20.72 49.71 22.37
CA VAL A 1035 19.99 50.73 21.60
C VAL A 1035 19.37 50.14 20.33
N THR A 1036 20.08 49.23 19.66
CA THR A 1036 19.59 48.49 18.49
C THR A 1036 18.33 47.68 18.84
N ASP A 1037 18.34 46.96 19.96
CA ASP A 1037 17.17 46.21 20.44
C ASP A 1037 15.98 47.11 20.79
N ILE A 1038 16.24 48.22 21.50
CA ILE A 1038 15.19 49.19 21.88
C ILE A 1038 14.56 49.84 20.64
N SER A 1039 15.33 49.98 19.57
CA SER A 1039 14.90 50.62 18.32
C SER A 1039 14.02 49.73 17.44
N ALA A 1040 14.05 48.41 17.62
CA ALA A 1040 13.37 47.43 16.76
C ALA A 1040 11.88 47.72 16.48
N PRO A 1041 11.01 48.00 17.47
CA PRO A 1041 9.59 48.29 17.23
C PRO A 1041 9.30 49.68 16.63
N THR A 1042 10.33 50.51 16.41
CA THR A 1042 10.22 51.89 15.90
C THR A 1042 11.10 52.12 14.66
N SER A 1043 12.30 52.68 14.82
CA SER A 1043 13.21 52.93 13.69
C SER A 1043 13.75 51.65 13.06
N GLY A 1044 13.99 50.58 13.82
CA GLY A 1044 14.51 49.32 13.30
C GLY A 1044 13.60 48.70 12.23
N VAL A 1045 12.29 48.61 12.50
CA VAL A 1045 11.31 48.15 11.51
C VAL A 1045 11.25 49.05 10.27
N ALA A 1046 11.29 50.37 10.44
CA ALA A 1046 11.25 51.30 9.31
C ALA A 1046 12.52 51.22 8.45
N LEU A 1047 13.70 51.13 9.07
CA LEU A 1047 14.99 51.02 8.39
C LEU A 1047 15.09 49.73 7.60
N GLN A 1048 14.86 48.58 8.24
CA GLN A 1048 15.02 47.28 7.58
C GLN A 1048 14.01 47.06 6.46
N ALA A 1049 12.73 47.40 6.69
CA ALA A 1049 11.70 47.22 5.68
C ALA A 1049 11.95 48.12 4.46
N TYR A 1050 12.29 49.40 4.64
CA TYR A 1050 12.64 50.26 3.50
C TYR A 1050 13.93 49.82 2.80
N GLN A 1051 14.95 49.44 3.56
CA GLN A 1051 16.21 48.94 3.00
C GLN A 1051 15.96 47.71 2.11
N PHE A 1052 15.18 46.73 2.57
CA PHE A 1052 14.90 45.53 1.80
C PHE A 1052 14.04 45.82 0.58
N PHE A 1053 12.89 46.47 0.80
CA PHE A 1053 11.87 46.62 -0.24
C PHE A 1053 12.19 47.72 -1.26
N THR A 1054 12.95 48.74 -0.87
CA THR A 1054 13.26 49.90 -1.75
C THR A 1054 14.75 50.03 -2.09
N GLY A 1055 15.61 49.20 -1.49
CA GLY A 1055 17.06 49.19 -1.72
C GLY A 1055 17.82 50.35 -1.07
N ARG A 1056 17.16 51.13 -0.21
CA ARG A 1056 17.74 52.26 0.50
C ARG A 1056 16.94 52.59 1.76
N THR A 1057 17.58 53.19 2.74
CA THR A 1057 16.90 53.72 3.93
C THR A 1057 16.00 54.91 3.61
N PRO A 1058 15.00 55.23 4.45
CA PRO A 1058 14.22 56.46 4.30
C PRO A 1058 15.10 57.71 4.45
N THR A 1059 14.62 58.84 3.95
CA THR A 1059 15.24 60.15 4.26
C THR A 1059 15.04 60.50 5.74
N MET A 1060 15.86 61.39 6.31
CA MET A 1060 15.71 61.84 7.70
C MET A 1060 14.29 62.38 7.98
N SER A 1061 13.72 63.17 7.06
CA SER A 1061 12.33 63.65 7.16
C SER A 1061 11.31 62.53 7.00
N GLY A 1062 11.61 61.50 6.19
CA GLY A 1062 10.78 60.31 6.05
C GLY A 1062 10.74 59.46 7.31
N MET A 1063 11.88 59.30 8.00
CA MET A 1063 11.97 58.63 9.31
C MET A 1063 11.09 59.35 10.35
N GLY A 1064 11.19 60.67 10.46
CA GLY A 1064 10.34 61.45 11.35
C GLY A 1064 8.84 61.33 11.01
N TRP A 1065 8.49 61.21 9.72
CA TRP A 1065 7.09 61.03 9.30
C TRP A 1065 6.53 59.64 9.64
N LEU A 1066 7.35 58.59 9.56
CA LEU A 1066 6.95 57.19 9.84
C LEU A 1066 6.89 56.86 11.33
N ILE A 1067 7.74 57.50 12.14
CA ILE A 1067 7.97 57.10 13.53
C ILE A 1067 7.17 57.96 14.51
N ASP A 1068 7.35 59.28 14.48
CA ASP A 1068 6.69 60.21 15.42
C ASP A 1068 6.41 61.57 14.73
N SER A 1069 5.21 61.69 14.16
CA SER A 1069 4.82 62.82 13.32
C SER A 1069 3.58 63.51 13.86
N ALA A 1070 3.61 64.84 13.86
CA ALA A 1070 2.43 65.65 14.15
C ALA A 1070 1.37 65.61 13.03
N SER A 1071 1.72 65.08 11.84
CA SER A 1071 0.88 65.13 10.63
C SER A 1071 0.48 63.75 10.10
N ASN A 1072 1.15 62.67 10.54
CA ASN A 1072 0.76 61.30 10.24
C ASN A 1072 -0.17 60.80 11.35
N ALA A 1073 -1.42 60.48 11.00
CA ALA A 1073 -2.41 60.04 11.97
C ALA A 1073 -2.13 58.62 12.51
N ASN A 1074 -1.28 57.84 11.84
CA ASN A 1074 -1.01 56.44 12.16
C ASN A 1074 0.50 56.14 12.08
N ASP A 1075 1.35 56.94 12.73
CA ASP A 1075 2.79 56.63 12.84
C ASP A 1075 3.07 55.49 13.84
N LEU A 1076 4.30 54.98 13.88
CA LEU A 1076 4.67 53.82 14.72
C LEU A 1076 4.50 54.06 16.23
N THR A 1077 4.41 55.32 16.66
CA THR A 1077 4.15 55.72 18.05
C THR A 1077 2.68 56.05 18.33
N ASP A 1078 1.80 55.92 17.33
CA ASP A 1078 0.36 56.20 17.43
C ASP A 1078 -0.46 55.03 18.03
N PRO A 1079 -1.61 55.28 18.69
CA PRO A 1079 -2.54 54.25 19.14
C PRO A 1079 -2.92 53.19 18.10
N TYR A 1080 -2.85 53.51 16.80
CA TYR A 1080 -3.05 52.50 15.77
C TYR A 1080 -2.10 51.30 15.89
N TYR A 1081 -0.81 51.55 16.16
CA TYR A 1081 0.23 50.51 16.21
C TYR A 1081 0.40 49.86 17.59
N ALA A 1082 -0.18 50.42 18.65
CA ALA A 1082 -0.03 49.93 20.01
C ALA A 1082 -0.62 48.54 20.30
N ARG A 1083 -1.50 48.08 19.41
CA ARG A 1083 -2.11 46.73 19.42
C ARG A 1083 -1.28 45.69 18.66
N PHE A 1084 -0.22 46.10 17.98
CA PHE A 1084 0.70 45.18 17.31
C PHE A 1084 1.92 44.92 18.21
N ASN A 1085 2.16 43.64 18.48
CA ASN A 1085 3.46 43.19 18.97
C ASN A 1085 4.55 43.47 17.92
N GLU A 1086 5.81 43.32 18.32
CA GLU A 1086 6.96 43.66 17.46
C GLU A 1086 6.93 42.95 16.11
N VAL A 1087 6.72 41.63 16.12
CA VAL A 1087 6.60 40.80 14.90
C VAL A 1087 5.54 41.36 13.95
N ASN A 1088 4.34 41.67 14.47
CA ASN A 1088 3.25 42.17 13.65
C ASN A 1088 3.53 43.57 13.07
N ARG A 1089 4.40 44.38 13.70
CA ARG A 1089 4.85 45.66 13.13
C ARG A 1089 5.73 45.43 11.90
N PHE A 1090 6.69 44.50 11.98
CA PHE A 1090 7.54 44.13 10.85
C PHE A 1090 6.74 43.52 9.71
N ILE A 1091 5.82 42.61 10.01
CA ILE A 1091 4.91 42.03 9.02
C ILE A 1091 4.08 43.13 8.36
N ASN A 1092 3.49 44.04 9.13
CA ASN A 1092 2.65 45.11 8.58
C ASN A 1092 3.45 46.03 7.64
N PHE A 1093 4.67 46.43 8.02
CA PHE A 1093 5.55 47.23 7.18
C PHE A 1093 5.99 46.51 5.90
N ALA A 1094 6.34 45.23 6.02
CA ALA A 1094 6.77 44.42 4.89
C ALA A 1094 5.63 44.22 3.87
N VAL A 1095 4.41 43.94 4.35
CA VAL A 1095 3.22 43.82 3.49
C VAL A 1095 2.88 45.17 2.85
N ASN A 1096 2.92 46.27 3.61
CA ASN A 1096 2.65 47.60 3.06
C ASN A 1096 3.65 47.96 1.94
N LEU A 1097 4.95 47.77 2.14
CA LEU A 1097 5.97 48.12 1.14
C LEU A 1097 6.06 47.13 -0.02
N GLY A 1098 5.91 45.83 0.26
CA GLY A 1098 6.04 44.74 -0.72
C GLY A 1098 4.78 44.48 -1.54
N VAL A 1099 3.59 44.85 -1.05
CA VAL A 1099 2.32 44.59 -1.76
C VAL A 1099 1.62 45.87 -2.20
N GLN A 1100 1.69 46.94 -1.42
CA GLN A 1100 0.92 48.17 -1.66
C GLN A 1100 1.78 49.41 -1.94
N GLY A 1101 3.08 49.33 -1.66
CA GLY A 1101 4.00 50.47 -1.63
C GLY A 1101 5.05 50.45 -2.74
N GLU A 1102 6.03 51.34 -2.60
CA GLU A 1102 7.04 51.62 -3.63
C GLU A 1102 7.93 50.42 -3.99
N GLY A 1103 8.03 49.42 -3.10
CA GLY A 1103 8.83 48.20 -3.32
C GLY A 1103 8.11 47.09 -4.09
N ARG A 1104 6.80 47.21 -4.34
CA ARG A 1104 5.97 46.13 -4.89
C ARG A 1104 6.52 45.56 -6.20
N ALA A 1105 6.84 46.43 -7.17
CA ALA A 1105 7.25 45.97 -8.50
C ALA A 1105 8.56 45.16 -8.47
N ALA A 1106 9.53 45.56 -7.63
CA ALA A 1106 10.78 44.84 -7.46
C ALA A 1106 10.58 43.54 -6.66
N PHE A 1107 9.66 43.55 -5.68
CA PHE A 1107 9.34 42.38 -4.87
C PHE A 1107 8.63 41.30 -5.67
N GLU A 1108 7.60 41.68 -6.42
CA GLU A 1108 6.86 40.78 -7.31
C GLU A 1108 7.78 40.16 -8.37
N ALA A 1109 8.73 40.93 -8.91
CA ALA A 1109 9.70 40.43 -9.88
C ALA A 1109 10.68 39.39 -9.30
N LYS A 1110 11.11 39.53 -8.04
CA LYS A 1110 12.13 38.68 -7.41
C LYS A 1110 11.53 37.48 -6.64
N PHE A 1111 10.35 37.65 -6.05
CA PHE A 1111 9.69 36.63 -5.19
C PHE A 1111 8.37 36.08 -5.74
N GLY A 1112 7.73 36.74 -6.71
CA GLY A 1112 6.39 36.36 -7.17
C GLY A 1112 6.33 34.98 -7.85
N ALA A 1113 7.40 34.58 -8.54
CA ALA A 1113 7.48 33.28 -9.24
C ALA A 1113 8.05 32.14 -8.38
N LEU A 1114 8.52 32.42 -7.17
CA LEU A 1114 9.07 31.39 -6.26
C LEU A 1114 7.92 30.68 -5.53
N ASP A 1115 8.07 29.38 -5.29
CA ASP A 1115 7.25 28.73 -4.25
C ASP A 1115 7.66 29.23 -2.86
N PHE A 1116 6.82 28.99 -1.85
CA PHE A 1116 7.01 29.57 -0.53
C PHE A 1116 8.31 29.10 0.15
N ALA A 1117 8.70 27.83 0.00
CA ALA A 1117 9.94 27.30 0.58
C ALA A 1117 11.19 27.92 -0.08
N ALA A 1118 11.19 28.10 -1.41
CA ALA A 1118 12.26 28.79 -2.12
C ALA A 1118 12.31 30.28 -1.77
N ALA A 1119 11.16 30.92 -1.59
CA ALA A 1119 11.06 32.29 -1.10
C ALA A 1119 11.64 32.43 0.31
N VAL A 1120 11.31 31.51 1.23
CA VAL A 1120 11.87 31.47 2.59
C VAL A 1120 13.39 31.36 2.56
N ARG A 1121 13.93 30.42 1.77
CA ARG A 1121 15.38 30.24 1.68
C ARG A 1121 16.10 31.47 1.12
N LEU A 1122 15.55 32.09 0.08
CA LEU A 1122 16.12 33.29 -0.51
C LEU A 1122 16.03 34.48 0.45
N ALA A 1123 14.89 34.67 1.11
CA ALA A 1123 14.69 35.73 2.09
C ALA A 1123 15.64 35.57 3.29
N TYR A 1124 15.79 34.36 3.81
CA TYR A 1124 16.67 34.06 4.93
C TYR A 1124 18.13 34.35 4.59
N ASP A 1125 18.59 34.00 3.39
CA ASP A 1125 19.95 34.30 2.94
C ASP A 1125 20.18 35.81 2.70
N MET A 1126 19.16 36.51 2.20
CA MET A 1126 19.25 37.96 1.98
C MET A 1126 19.27 38.75 3.30
N VAL A 1127 18.46 38.36 4.28
CA VAL A 1127 18.26 39.10 5.53
C VAL A 1127 19.27 38.71 6.60
N ILE A 1128 19.42 37.42 6.86
CA ILE A 1128 20.30 36.89 7.90
C ILE A 1128 21.64 36.44 7.30
N GLY A 1129 21.60 35.73 6.17
CA GLY A 1129 22.77 35.09 5.57
C GLY A 1129 22.95 33.66 6.07
N LEU A 1130 22.99 32.69 5.15
CA LEU A 1130 23.05 31.27 5.54
C LEU A 1130 24.36 30.90 6.25
N ASP A 1131 25.48 31.52 5.85
CA ASP A 1131 26.78 31.28 6.47
C ASP A 1131 26.93 32.03 7.80
N ASP A 1132 26.37 33.23 7.88
CA ASP A 1132 26.34 34.06 9.09
C ASP A 1132 25.52 33.36 10.20
N ALA A 1133 24.36 32.78 9.84
CA ALA A 1133 23.54 31.99 10.76
C ALA A 1133 24.26 30.72 11.26
N ARG A 1134 24.98 30.01 10.37
CA ARG A 1134 25.77 28.83 10.77
C ARG A 1134 26.94 29.20 11.69
N ALA A 1135 27.60 30.31 11.41
CA ALA A 1135 28.67 30.82 12.27
C ALA A 1135 28.17 31.19 13.67
N ALA A 1136 26.92 31.65 13.78
CA ALA A 1136 26.22 31.88 15.05
C ALA A 1136 25.68 30.60 15.72
N GLY A 1137 25.92 29.41 15.15
CA GLY A 1137 25.49 28.13 15.72
C GLY A 1137 24.04 27.75 15.45
N ILE A 1138 23.36 28.43 14.52
CA ILE A 1138 21.95 28.17 14.19
C ILE A 1138 21.85 26.97 13.23
N ASP A 1139 20.94 26.04 13.51
CA ASP A 1139 20.55 25.00 12.55
C ASP A 1139 19.66 25.61 11.45
N VAL A 1140 20.33 26.05 10.39
CA VAL A 1140 19.69 26.64 9.20
C VAL A 1140 18.71 25.67 8.53
N GLY A 1141 18.94 24.36 8.59
CA GLY A 1141 18.03 23.38 8.00
C GLY A 1141 16.69 23.33 8.74
N ALA A 1142 16.76 23.27 10.07
CA ALA A 1142 15.58 23.30 10.94
C ALA A 1142 14.83 24.63 10.84
N ALA A 1143 15.55 25.76 10.83
CA ALA A 1143 14.94 27.09 10.72
C ALA A 1143 14.18 27.27 9.39
N LEU A 1144 14.80 26.91 8.26
CA LEU A 1144 14.14 27.02 6.95
C LEU A 1144 12.91 26.11 6.84
N ALA A 1145 13.00 24.87 7.36
CA ALA A 1145 11.89 23.92 7.34
C ALA A 1145 10.71 24.40 8.19
N TRP A 1146 10.98 24.94 9.38
CA TRP A 1146 9.93 25.48 10.24
C TRP A 1146 9.26 26.71 9.64
N ILE A 1147 10.02 27.69 9.11
CA ILE A 1147 9.43 28.89 8.50
C ILE A 1147 8.60 28.51 7.26
N ALA A 1148 9.08 27.57 6.44
CA ALA A 1148 8.33 27.08 5.29
C ALA A 1148 7.01 26.38 5.69
N SER A 1149 6.97 25.70 6.84
CA SER A 1149 5.74 25.05 7.32
C SER A 1149 4.67 26.03 7.81
N GLN A 1150 5.00 27.32 7.97
CA GLN A 1150 4.07 28.37 8.40
C GLN A 1150 3.38 29.11 7.24
N GLU A 1151 3.45 28.60 6.00
CA GLU A 1151 2.85 29.22 4.80
C GLU A 1151 1.39 29.64 5.02
N GLY A 1152 0.56 28.73 5.52
CA GLY A 1152 -0.86 29.01 5.79
C GLY A 1152 -1.10 30.09 6.85
N TYR A 1153 -0.19 30.27 7.81
CA TYR A 1153 -0.26 31.35 8.81
C TYR A 1153 0.03 32.71 8.16
N PHE A 1154 1.11 32.80 7.37
CA PHE A 1154 1.49 34.05 6.71
C PHE A 1154 0.48 34.47 5.62
N ASP A 1155 -0.05 33.51 4.86
CA ASP A 1155 -1.10 33.77 3.87
C ASP A 1155 -2.40 34.26 4.52
N ALA A 1156 -2.79 33.67 5.65
CA ALA A 1156 -3.98 34.10 6.39
C ALA A 1156 -3.85 35.54 6.92
N PHE A 1157 -2.63 35.96 7.28
CA PHE A 1157 -2.37 37.32 7.76
C PHE A 1157 -2.41 38.37 6.63
N ALA A 1158 -1.91 38.02 5.45
CA ALA A 1158 -1.69 38.98 4.36
C ALA A 1158 -2.69 38.88 3.18
N GLY A 1159 -3.53 37.84 3.14
CA GLY A 1159 -4.66 37.71 2.21
C GLY A 1159 -4.29 37.45 0.74
N SER A 1160 -3.03 37.17 0.43
CA SER A 1160 -2.54 36.80 -0.91
C SER A 1160 -1.18 36.11 -0.82
N ASP A 1161 -0.80 35.28 -1.80
CA ASP A 1161 0.49 34.59 -1.87
C ASP A 1161 1.69 35.56 -1.82
N LEU A 1162 1.66 36.64 -2.61
CA LEU A 1162 2.70 37.67 -2.55
C LEU A 1162 2.71 38.37 -1.18
N GLY A 1163 1.55 38.54 -0.56
CA GLY A 1163 1.44 39.06 0.80
C GLY A 1163 2.01 38.14 1.86
N GLY A 1164 1.77 36.83 1.76
CA GLY A 1164 2.32 35.84 2.69
C GLY A 1164 3.84 35.80 2.64
N LYS A 1165 4.41 35.90 1.44
CA LYS A 1165 5.87 36.03 1.26
C LYS A 1165 6.42 37.34 1.86
N ALA A 1166 5.71 38.46 1.69
CA ALA A 1166 6.10 39.73 2.31
C ALA A 1166 6.02 39.65 3.85
N ALA A 1167 4.97 39.03 4.38
CA ALA A 1167 4.81 38.80 5.82
C ALA A 1167 5.93 37.92 6.39
N MET A 1168 6.27 36.84 5.70
CA MET A 1168 7.38 35.96 6.05
C MET A 1168 8.72 36.70 6.11
N ILE A 1169 8.98 37.61 5.18
CA ILE A 1169 10.20 38.45 5.21
C ILE A 1169 10.21 39.39 6.41
N GLY A 1170 9.07 40.01 6.74
CA GLY A 1170 8.94 40.82 7.96
C GLY A 1170 9.24 40.01 9.22
N TYR A 1171 8.76 38.76 9.28
CA TYR A 1171 9.10 37.84 10.37
C TYR A 1171 10.61 37.54 10.45
N ILE A 1172 11.26 37.21 9.32
CA ILE A 1172 12.71 36.92 9.28
C ILE A 1172 13.55 38.12 9.74
N MET A 1173 13.16 39.34 9.36
CA MET A 1173 13.84 40.58 9.80
C MET A 1173 13.79 40.75 11.31
N GLN A 1174 12.61 40.58 11.91
CA GLN A 1174 12.45 40.68 13.36
C GLN A 1174 13.23 39.55 14.06
N ALA A 1175 13.15 38.31 13.56
CA ALA A 1175 13.88 37.18 14.12
C ALA A 1175 15.41 37.37 14.07
N GLY A 1176 15.93 38.01 13.00
CA GLY A 1176 17.34 38.35 12.89
C GLY A 1176 17.78 39.42 13.89
N LEU A 1177 16.94 40.44 14.14
CA LEU A 1177 17.18 41.45 15.17
C LEU A 1177 17.18 40.84 16.58
N GLU A 1178 16.16 40.05 16.90
CA GLU A 1178 16.04 39.41 18.21
C GLU A 1178 17.17 38.41 18.46
N GLY A 1179 17.57 37.67 17.42
CA GLY A 1179 18.70 36.76 17.47
C GLY A 1179 20.08 37.42 17.43
N ARG A 1180 20.14 38.76 17.27
CA ARG A 1180 21.37 39.54 17.07
C ARG A 1180 22.29 38.94 16.02
N VAL A 1181 21.69 38.53 14.91
CA VAL A 1181 22.37 37.74 13.88
C VAL A 1181 22.01 38.22 12.50
N GLY A 1182 23.05 38.33 11.68
CA GLY A 1182 22.91 38.49 10.25
C GLY A 1182 22.90 39.93 9.75
N ARG A 1183 22.91 40.04 8.42
CA ARG A 1183 23.33 41.25 7.70
C ARG A 1183 22.45 42.46 7.98
N TYR A 1184 21.13 42.25 8.11
CA TYR A 1184 20.21 43.35 8.39
C TYR A 1184 20.28 43.81 9.85
N HIS A 1185 20.60 42.92 10.79
CA HIS A 1185 20.87 43.30 12.17
C HIS A 1185 22.15 44.17 12.24
N GLU A 1186 23.26 43.69 11.67
CA GLU A 1186 24.53 44.44 11.66
C GLU A 1186 24.41 45.80 10.93
N ALA A 1187 23.71 45.84 9.79
CA ALA A 1187 23.45 47.10 9.09
C ALA A 1187 22.62 48.10 9.92
N THR A 1188 21.70 47.60 10.75
CA THR A 1188 20.89 48.44 11.65
C THR A 1188 21.77 48.96 12.80
N ARG A 1189 22.60 48.09 13.36
CA ARG A 1189 23.57 48.39 14.41
C ARG A 1189 24.61 49.41 13.94
N ASP A 1190 25.15 49.26 12.74
CA ASP A 1190 26.09 50.20 12.10
C ASP A 1190 25.46 51.57 11.84
N PHE A 1191 24.21 51.59 11.36
CA PHE A 1191 23.46 52.83 11.20
C PHE A 1191 23.30 53.57 12.55
N ILE A 1192 22.96 52.84 13.61
CA ILE A 1192 22.85 53.38 14.97
C ILE A 1192 24.21 53.87 15.47
N ASN A 1193 25.28 53.08 15.29
CA ASN A 1193 26.64 53.47 15.66
C ASN A 1193 27.10 54.75 14.94
N SER A 1194 26.84 54.88 13.63
CA SER A 1194 27.15 56.09 12.86
C SER A 1194 26.37 57.33 13.32
N SER A 1195 25.20 57.11 13.93
CA SER A 1195 24.41 58.17 14.56
C SER A 1195 25.14 58.73 15.78
N PHE A 1196 25.76 57.87 16.60
CA PHE A 1196 26.59 58.27 17.74
C PHE A 1196 27.85 59.06 17.33
N GLU A 1197 28.35 58.82 16.12
CA GLU A 1197 29.50 59.54 15.53
C GLU A 1197 29.10 60.85 14.80
N GLY A 1198 27.82 61.21 14.82
CA GLY A 1198 27.29 62.47 14.27
C GLY A 1198 27.07 62.49 12.75
N ALA A 1199 27.05 61.33 12.08
CA ALA A 1199 26.93 61.24 10.62
C ALA A 1199 26.03 60.08 10.11
N PRO A 1200 24.76 59.95 10.55
CA PRO A 1200 23.87 58.92 10.02
C PRO A 1200 23.58 59.12 8.54
N ALA A 1201 23.83 58.07 7.75
CA ALA A 1201 23.60 58.09 6.30
C ALA A 1201 22.15 57.71 5.99
N TYR A 1202 21.30 58.71 5.76
CA TYR A 1202 19.93 58.50 5.27
C TYR A 1202 19.91 58.42 3.74
N HIS A 1203 18.94 57.69 3.19
CA HIS A 1203 18.79 57.53 1.74
C HIS A 1203 19.97 56.84 1.04
N VAL A 1204 20.61 55.90 1.74
CA VAL A 1204 21.72 55.08 1.23
C VAL A 1204 21.37 53.60 1.32
N ASP A 1205 22.11 52.78 0.59
CA ASP A 1205 22.08 51.34 0.73
C ASP A 1205 23.02 50.91 1.88
N LEU A 1206 22.45 50.38 2.96
CA LEU A 1206 23.19 49.92 4.13
C LEU A 1206 23.76 48.49 3.99
N VAL A 1207 23.28 47.68 3.02
CA VAL A 1207 23.62 46.25 2.92
C VAL A 1207 24.38 45.88 1.63
N GLY A 1208 24.85 46.88 0.88
CA GLY A 1208 25.77 46.70 -0.25
C GLY A 1208 25.24 45.82 -1.38
N GLY A 1209 23.97 45.99 -1.77
CA GLY A 1209 23.29 45.28 -2.85
C GLY A 1209 22.49 44.04 -2.43
N GLN A 1210 22.50 43.64 -1.16
CA GLN A 1210 21.71 42.50 -0.65
C GLN A 1210 20.25 42.90 -0.34
N HIS A 1211 19.56 43.44 -1.35
CA HIS A 1211 18.18 43.94 -1.29
C HIS A 1211 17.46 43.68 -2.63
N LEU A 1212 16.22 44.14 -2.80
CA LEU A 1212 15.46 43.85 -4.03
C LEU A 1212 16.02 44.51 -5.31
N GLY A 1213 16.66 45.68 -5.18
CA GLY A 1213 17.25 46.43 -6.31
C GLY A 1213 18.72 46.12 -6.66
N GLY A 1214 19.34 45.14 -6.00
CA GLY A 1214 20.77 44.79 -6.15
C GLY A 1214 20.97 43.36 -6.61
#